data_AF-A0A6G0RYX8-F1
#
_entry.id   AF-A0A6G0RYX8-F1
#
_cell.length_a   1.000
_cell.length_b   1.000
_cell.length_c   1.000
_cell.angle_alpha   90.00
_cell.angle_beta   90.00
_cell.angle_gamma   90.00
#
_symmetry.space_group_name_H-M   'P 1'
#
loop_
_entity.id
_entity.type
_entity.pdbx_description
1 polymer ?
#
loop_
_entity_poly.entity_id
_entity_poly.type
_entity_poly.pdbx_seq_one_letter_code
_entity_poly.pdbx_strand_id
1 'polypeptide(L)'
;MLRLAAARRRCLSTAAALSPPPPAAASADHRRLQFVTSDEIDRRLLRGLTAADDDTRPVNLIQDEEGARRVLAKIRELGPGYFHACDTEVAQIDVKAVGPVGNGVVTCLSLYSGPDVDYGNGPYVWVDNLDSAEGTLQLFKDFLESRDYLKVWHNYSFDRHVLFNHGIDVQGLGGDTMHMARLWNTARFQNGGYSLEALTADLLLQRKKPMKELFGIPKLRKDGSKGKERIMPTVEELQRFPEFRRRWIRYSVYDAESTWFLHRVLQHKLDQTFWFENAPKTKAVAADAAAVVDDEPQVGSMYDFYRQYIIPFGECLTDIERKGMHVDLEYLAEVEKQALEDRARLERLALKWAARYCDESERVNLYSAAQKQQLLFAPYYDKKKKKLVLPAERSFEVENTEGYIEEGKLKPKKKRNITIHGLGIPPTHFTASGLPAASAEVLKELAGHPEADPPKYGRAYDHFRDKEEGAAACVALKALFDISSINTMLNNFILPLQQLADSSSRVHCSLNLNTDTGRLSSRKPNLQNQPAMSKDRYKIRDAFTAPPGKKLIVADYSQLELRLMAHITQCKAMIDAFKAGGDFHSRTAMGMYQYVADAVDKGEALLEWDHSTGEEPPAPLLKDKFGNERKNAKVLNFSIAYGKTAFGLSKDFNVSRKEAAETLEKWYADRGEVRHWQKQAIETARRYGYTRTLLGRYRRLPDAMLADDSMASKKARGHAERAAINTPIQGAAADVVMQAMLRVHQNLRLRELGWQMVSQIHDEIIVEGPEESVDEAMKLVVHLMENPFEKPLSVALEVDAKVDDSWFKAK
;
A
#
# COMPACT_ATOMS: atom_id res chain seq x y z
N MET A 1 32.30 30.33 -31.28
CA MET A 1 31.50 29.17 -30.81
C MET A 1 30.12 29.64 -30.32
N LEU A 2 29.21 30.01 -31.23
CA LEU A 2 27.81 30.36 -30.90
C LEU A 2 26.88 30.26 -32.13
N ARG A 3 27.18 29.32 -33.05
CA ARG A 3 26.39 29.07 -34.27
C ARG A 3 26.17 27.58 -34.61
N LEU A 4 26.39 26.66 -33.67
CA LEU A 4 26.15 25.21 -33.88
C LEU A 4 24.95 24.62 -33.11
N ALA A 5 24.24 25.39 -32.28
CA ALA A 5 23.09 24.89 -31.52
C ALA A 5 21.74 24.94 -32.29
N ALA A 6 21.67 25.61 -33.44
CA ALA A 6 20.40 25.84 -34.16
C ALA A 6 20.10 24.81 -35.28
N ALA A 7 21.03 23.91 -35.61
CA ALA A 7 20.88 23.00 -36.76
C ALA A 7 20.41 21.57 -36.41
N ARG A 8 20.22 21.21 -35.13
CA ARG A 8 19.76 19.87 -34.71
C ARG A 8 18.24 19.73 -34.47
N ARG A 9 17.44 20.76 -34.76
CA ARG A 9 15.96 20.73 -34.60
C ARG A 9 15.16 20.59 -35.92
N ARG A 10 15.80 20.30 -37.04
CA ARG A 10 15.12 20.05 -38.32
C ARG A 10 15.70 18.82 -39.02
N CYS A 11 15.31 17.63 -38.57
CA CYS A 11 15.35 16.38 -39.35
C CYS A 11 14.76 15.22 -38.53
N LEU A 12 13.50 15.31 -38.12
CA LEU A 12 12.68 14.17 -37.69
C LEU A 12 11.22 14.49 -38.06
N SER A 13 10.89 14.35 -39.33
CA SER A 13 9.51 14.40 -39.81
C SER A 13 9.46 13.65 -41.14
N THR A 14 9.38 12.32 -41.06
CA THR A 14 8.76 11.43 -42.05
C THR A 14 8.55 10.06 -41.41
N ALA A 15 7.52 9.96 -40.57
CA ALA A 15 6.84 8.70 -40.30
C ALA A 15 5.36 8.97 -40.57
N ALA A 16 4.82 8.34 -41.60
CA ALA A 16 3.46 8.57 -42.07
C ALA A 16 2.45 8.11 -41.00
N ALA A 17 1.80 9.06 -40.34
CA ALA A 17 0.68 8.82 -39.46
C ALA A 17 -0.58 8.59 -40.31
N LEU A 18 -1.19 7.41 -40.17
CA LEU A 18 -2.58 7.19 -40.58
C LEU A 18 -3.48 8.13 -39.75
N SER A 19 -4.04 9.14 -40.39
CA SER A 19 -4.92 10.12 -39.75
C SER A 19 -6.32 9.53 -39.50
N PRO A 20 -6.95 9.77 -38.33
CA PRO A 20 -8.34 9.39 -38.10
C PRO A 20 -9.30 10.31 -38.88
N PRO A 21 -10.55 9.88 -39.18
CA PRO A 21 -11.52 10.72 -39.85
C PRO A 21 -11.94 11.91 -38.96
N PRO A 22 -12.28 13.07 -39.52
CA PRO A 22 -12.64 14.24 -38.73
C PRO A 22 -13.99 14.03 -38.03
N PRO A 23 -14.14 14.46 -36.77
CA PRO A 23 -15.41 14.36 -36.06
C PRO A 23 -16.43 15.35 -36.64
N ALA A 24 -17.68 14.91 -36.76
CA ALA A 24 -18.80 15.75 -37.16
C ALA A 24 -18.94 16.98 -36.22
N ALA A 25 -19.15 18.15 -36.83
CA ALA A 25 -19.27 19.44 -36.15
C ALA A 25 -20.47 19.46 -35.18
N ALA A 26 -20.16 19.48 -33.88
CA ALA A 26 -21.09 19.80 -32.80
C ALA A 26 -20.40 20.80 -31.86
N SER A 27 -21.17 21.77 -31.34
CA SER A 27 -20.68 23.01 -30.73
C SER A 27 -19.57 22.84 -29.66
N ALA A 28 -18.61 23.76 -29.70
CA ALA A 28 -17.30 23.64 -29.04
C ALA A 28 -17.31 23.94 -27.52
N ASP A 29 -18.39 24.49 -26.96
CA ASP A 29 -18.36 25.09 -25.61
C ASP A 29 -18.66 24.13 -24.44
N HIS A 30 -19.21 22.94 -24.71
CA HIS A 30 -19.59 21.99 -23.64
C HIS A 30 -18.80 20.67 -23.63
N ARG A 31 -17.99 20.38 -24.66
CA ARG A 31 -17.21 19.13 -24.73
C ARG A 31 -15.91 19.12 -23.92
N ARG A 32 -15.35 20.27 -23.56
CA ARG A 32 -13.98 20.33 -22.98
C ARG A 32 -13.83 19.68 -21.61
N LEU A 33 -14.91 19.49 -20.85
CA LEU A 33 -14.85 18.98 -19.46
C LEU A 33 -15.75 17.76 -19.17
N GLN A 34 -16.55 17.29 -20.15
CA GLN A 34 -17.58 16.25 -19.91
C GLN A 34 -17.11 14.80 -20.14
N PHE A 35 -15.91 14.56 -20.67
CA PHE A 35 -15.45 13.22 -20.99
C PHE A 35 -14.02 13.02 -20.54
N VAL A 36 -13.82 12.61 -19.29
CA VAL A 36 -12.48 12.25 -18.80
C VAL A 36 -12.28 10.73 -18.80
N THR A 37 -13.35 9.93 -18.63
CA THR A 37 -13.27 8.46 -18.73
C THR A 37 -14.60 7.87 -19.22
N SER A 38 -14.79 7.72 -20.53
CA SER A 38 -15.86 6.86 -21.03
C SER A 38 -15.52 5.40 -20.72
N ASP A 39 -16.51 4.65 -20.21
CA ASP A 39 -16.40 3.20 -20.08
C ASP A 39 -16.66 2.50 -21.43
N GLU A 40 -17.05 3.24 -22.47
CA GLU A 40 -17.19 2.71 -23.83
C GLU A 40 -15.82 2.25 -24.39
N ILE A 41 -15.88 1.20 -25.21
CA ILE A 41 -14.71 0.59 -25.83
C ILE A 41 -14.85 0.75 -27.34
N ASP A 42 -13.86 1.38 -27.97
CA ASP A 42 -13.76 1.39 -29.43
C ASP A 42 -13.43 -0.02 -29.91
N ARG A 43 -14.46 -0.74 -30.38
CA ARG A 43 -14.34 -2.13 -30.86
C ARG A 43 -13.34 -2.29 -32.02
N ARG A 44 -12.97 -1.22 -32.73
CA ARG A 44 -11.92 -1.28 -33.77
C ARG A 44 -10.55 -1.61 -33.17
N LEU A 45 -10.33 -1.28 -31.89
CA LEU A 45 -9.09 -1.60 -31.18
C LEU A 45 -8.96 -3.10 -30.88
N LEU A 46 -10.06 -3.86 -30.92
CA LEU A 46 -10.10 -5.30 -30.66
C LEU A 46 -10.02 -6.14 -31.94
N ARG A 47 -9.87 -5.51 -33.12
CA ARG A 47 -9.76 -6.26 -34.38
C ARG A 47 -8.54 -7.18 -34.34
N GLY A 48 -8.76 -8.47 -34.61
CA GLY A 48 -7.73 -9.51 -34.60
C GLY A 48 -7.52 -10.20 -33.25
N LEU A 49 -8.23 -9.77 -32.20
CA LEU A 49 -8.26 -10.46 -30.92
C LEU A 49 -8.99 -11.79 -31.06
N THR A 50 -8.38 -12.85 -30.56
CA THR A 50 -8.95 -14.20 -30.60
C THR A 50 -9.68 -14.53 -29.30
N ALA A 51 -10.54 -15.55 -29.33
CA ALA A 51 -11.14 -16.06 -28.10
C ALA A 51 -10.12 -16.85 -27.27
N ALA A 52 -10.30 -16.89 -25.95
CA ALA A 52 -9.37 -17.56 -25.02
C ALA A 52 -9.15 -19.06 -25.31
N ASP A 53 -10.12 -19.72 -25.95
CA ASP A 53 -10.07 -21.13 -26.35
C ASP A 53 -9.95 -21.34 -27.86
N ASP A 54 -9.74 -20.28 -28.64
CA ASP A 54 -9.45 -20.37 -30.06
C ASP A 54 -8.05 -20.94 -30.28
N ASP A 55 -7.94 -22.17 -30.79
CA ASP A 55 -6.67 -22.85 -31.08
C ASP A 55 -6.36 -22.91 -32.59
N THR A 56 -7.06 -22.08 -33.40
CA THR A 56 -6.95 -22.11 -34.86
C THR A 56 -5.70 -21.41 -35.38
N ARG A 57 -5.17 -20.44 -34.63
CA ARG A 57 -3.96 -19.70 -35.01
C ARG A 57 -2.70 -20.43 -34.53
N PRO A 58 -1.73 -20.69 -35.41
CA PRO A 58 -0.52 -21.41 -35.06
C PRO A 58 0.40 -20.64 -34.09
N VAL A 59 1.17 -21.40 -33.31
CA VAL A 59 2.16 -20.91 -32.35
C VAL A 59 3.55 -21.34 -32.78
N ASN A 60 4.49 -20.40 -32.83
CA ASN A 60 5.89 -20.66 -33.09
C ASN A 60 6.55 -21.19 -31.81
N LEU A 61 6.78 -22.50 -31.74
CA LEU A 61 7.47 -23.15 -30.63
C LEU A 61 8.97 -22.97 -30.81
N ILE A 62 9.62 -22.29 -29.86
CA ILE A 62 11.06 -22.02 -29.90
C ILE A 62 11.74 -22.88 -28.84
N GLN A 63 12.58 -23.80 -29.29
CA GLN A 63 13.29 -24.76 -28.44
C GLN A 63 14.80 -24.83 -28.78
N ASP A 64 15.26 -23.98 -29.70
CA ASP A 64 16.63 -23.98 -30.23
C ASP A 64 17.07 -22.59 -30.73
N GLU A 65 18.35 -22.50 -31.09
CA GLU A 65 18.99 -21.27 -31.58
C GLU A 65 18.43 -20.80 -32.93
N GLU A 66 18.06 -21.73 -33.82
CA GLU A 66 17.57 -21.37 -35.14
C GLU A 66 16.20 -20.67 -35.05
N GLY A 67 15.30 -21.22 -34.23
CA GLY A 67 14.01 -20.63 -33.93
C GLY A 67 14.14 -19.25 -33.29
N ALA A 68 15.02 -19.11 -32.30
CA ALA A 68 15.28 -17.83 -31.65
C ALA A 68 15.80 -16.79 -32.67
N ARG A 69 16.74 -17.19 -33.53
CA ARG A 69 17.31 -16.30 -34.57
C ARG A 69 16.25 -15.79 -35.54
N ARG A 70 15.32 -16.65 -35.98
CA ARG A 70 14.21 -16.25 -36.86
C ARG A 70 13.29 -15.22 -36.20
N VAL A 71 12.89 -15.47 -34.95
CA VAL A 71 12.03 -14.54 -34.19
C VAL A 71 12.73 -13.20 -33.97
N LEU A 72 13.98 -13.22 -33.51
CA LEU A 72 14.76 -12.00 -33.24
C LEU A 72 15.04 -11.21 -34.52
N ALA A 73 15.23 -11.88 -35.67
CA ALA A 73 15.32 -11.20 -36.95
C ALA A 73 14.02 -10.44 -37.30
N LYS A 74 12.85 -11.06 -37.04
CA LYS A 74 11.57 -10.39 -37.25
C LYS A 74 11.36 -9.21 -36.30
N ILE A 75 11.75 -9.35 -35.03
CA ILE A 75 11.72 -8.23 -34.06
C ILE A 75 12.60 -7.06 -34.54
N ARG A 76 13.81 -7.35 -35.05
CA ARG A 76 14.67 -6.33 -35.66
C ARG A 76 14.04 -5.63 -36.86
N GLU A 77 13.34 -6.38 -37.72
CA GLU A 77 12.62 -5.85 -38.89
C GLU A 77 11.48 -4.89 -38.48
N LEU A 78 10.74 -5.21 -37.43
CA LEU A 78 9.66 -4.35 -36.90
C LEU A 78 10.20 -3.01 -36.36
N GLY A 79 11.41 -3.02 -35.82
CA GLY A 79 12.11 -1.84 -35.35
C GLY A 79 11.75 -1.41 -33.91
N PRO A 80 12.46 -0.39 -33.38
CA PRO A 80 12.42 -0.04 -31.95
C PRO A 80 11.10 0.58 -31.46
N GLY A 81 10.30 1.15 -32.36
CA GLY A 81 9.01 1.77 -32.01
C GLY A 81 7.86 0.77 -31.82
N TYR A 82 8.09 -0.52 -32.07
CA TYR A 82 7.06 -1.55 -31.97
C TYR A 82 6.93 -2.08 -30.54
N PHE A 83 5.68 -2.32 -30.11
CA PHE A 83 5.41 -2.90 -28.80
C PHE A 83 5.36 -4.42 -28.87
N HIS A 84 6.11 -5.07 -27.98
CA HIS A 84 6.14 -6.52 -27.83
C HIS A 84 5.58 -6.88 -26.45
N ALA A 85 4.36 -7.41 -26.41
CA ALA A 85 3.81 -7.94 -25.18
C ALA A 85 4.51 -9.24 -24.81
N CYS A 86 4.95 -9.33 -23.56
CA CYS A 86 5.71 -10.43 -23.02
C CYS A 86 5.00 -10.97 -21.77
N ASP A 87 5.15 -12.27 -21.52
CA ASP A 87 4.61 -12.94 -20.34
C ASP A 87 5.49 -14.14 -19.98
N THR A 88 5.71 -14.39 -18.69
CA THR A 88 6.46 -15.54 -18.20
C THR A 88 5.58 -16.49 -17.39
N GLU A 89 5.78 -17.78 -17.61
CA GLU A 89 5.24 -18.79 -16.70
C GLU A 89 6.34 -19.27 -15.76
N VAL A 90 6.02 -19.40 -14.47
CA VAL A 90 7.02 -19.55 -13.41
C VAL A 90 6.68 -20.73 -12.51
N ALA A 91 7.62 -21.63 -12.35
CA ALA A 91 7.59 -22.77 -11.45
C ALA A 91 8.39 -22.52 -10.16
N GLN A 92 8.32 -23.47 -9.22
CA GLN A 92 9.15 -23.48 -8.00
C GLN A 92 9.02 -22.23 -7.11
N ILE A 93 7.82 -21.64 -7.07
CA ILE A 93 7.52 -20.50 -6.19
C ILE A 93 6.11 -20.63 -5.61
N ASP A 94 5.98 -20.53 -4.28
CA ASP A 94 4.69 -20.26 -3.64
C ASP A 94 4.51 -18.74 -3.52
N VAL A 95 3.85 -18.16 -4.51
CA VAL A 95 3.54 -16.72 -4.56
C VAL A 95 2.61 -16.27 -3.42
N LYS A 96 2.11 -17.15 -2.54
CA LYS A 96 1.43 -16.74 -1.30
C LYS A 96 2.40 -16.58 -0.14
N ALA A 97 3.50 -17.34 -0.14
CA ALA A 97 4.50 -17.33 0.92
C ALA A 97 5.60 -16.29 0.67
N VAL A 98 6.16 -16.25 -0.55
CA VAL A 98 7.37 -15.45 -0.85
C VAL A 98 7.16 -14.47 -2.01
N GLY A 99 8.05 -13.47 -2.12
CA GLY A 99 8.16 -12.57 -3.28
C GLY A 99 8.98 -13.21 -4.41
N PRO A 100 9.01 -12.63 -5.63
CA PRO A 100 9.71 -13.20 -6.79
C PRO A 100 11.23 -12.93 -6.81
N VAL A 101 11.73 -12.00 -5.99
CA VAL A 101 13.18 -11.72 -5.91
C VAL A 101 13.89 -12.95 -5.36
N GLY A 102 14.81 -13.53 -6.14
CA GLY A 102 15.56 -14.74 -5.77
C GLY A 102 14.73 -16.03 -5.73
N ASN A 103 13.45 -15.99 -6.12
CA ASN A 103 12.53 -17.11 -6.03
C ASN A 103 11.82 -17.38 -7.37
N GLY A 104 11.64 -18.66 -7.71
CA GLY A 104 10.94 -19.09 -8.91
C GLY A 104 11.82 -19.25 -10.13
N VAL A 105 11.40 -20.15 -11.02
CA VAL A 105 12.12 -20.57 -12.24
C VAL A 105 11.20 -20.36 -13.44
N VAL A 106 11.64 -19.57 -14.42
CA VAL A 106 10.90 -19.31 -15.67
C VAL A 106 10.90 -20.58 -16.53
N THR A 107 9.71 -21.14 -16.75
CA THR A 107 9.53 -22.37 -17.56
C THR A 107 9.27 -22.06 -19.02
N CYS A 108 8.69 -20.91 -19.33
CA CYS A 108 8.56 -20.41 -20.70
C CYS A 108 8.36 -18.90 -20.76
N LEU A 109 8.60 -18.34 -21.94
CA LEU A 109 8.35 -16.93 -22.29
C LEU A 109 7.42 -16.87 -23.51
N SER A 110 6.34 -16.11 -23.40
CA SER A 110 5.42 -15.83 -24.50
C SER A 110 5.67 -14.44 -25.06
N LEU A 111 5.63 -14.28 -26.39
CA LEU A 111 5.71 -12.98 -27.06
C LEU A 111 4.55 -12.80 -28.05
N TYR A 112 4.01 -11.58 -28.10
CA TYR A 112 3.02 -11.16 -29.07
C TYR A 112 3.22 -9.69 -29.46
N SER A 113 3.16 -9.38 -30.75
CA SER A 113 3.44 -8.02 -31.26
C SER A 113 2.32 -7.44 -32.10
N GLY A 114 1.15 -8.06 -32.06
CA GLY A 114 -0.04 -7.65 -32.79
C GLY A 114 -0.55 -8.72 -33.75
N PRO A 115 -1.82 -8.60 -34.18
CA PRO A 115 -2.47 -9.64 -34.99
C PRO A 115 -1.90 -9.76 -36.40
N ASP A 116 -1.27 -8.71 -36.92
CA ASP A 116 -0.74 -8.63 -38.29
C ASP A 116 0.74 -9.03 -38.39
N VAL A 117 1.38 -9.38 -37.26
CA VAL A 117 2.77 -9.83 -37.24
C VAL A 117 2.82 -11.33 -37.49
N ASP A 118 3.70 -11.76 -38.39
CA ASP A 118 3.99 -13.16 -38.66
C ASP A 118 5.46 -13.46 -38.36
N TYR A 119 5.68 -14.39 -37.44
CA TYR A 119 7.01 -14.88 -37.04
C TYR A 119 7.46 -16.12 -37.84
N GLY A 120 6.71 -16.48 -38.88
CA GLY A 120 6.96 -17.60 -39.80
C GLY A 120 5.81 -18.60 -39.84
N ASN A 121 5.10 -18.75 -38.71
CA ASN A 121 3.91 -19.59 -38.58
C ASN A 121 2.86 -18.88 -37.72
N GLY A 122 2.59 -17.60 -37.98
CA GLY A 122 1.62 -16.79 -37.25
C GLY A 122 2.23 -15.89 -36.17
N PRO A 123 1.39 -15.25 -35.34
CA PRO A 123 1.79 -14.11 -34.50
C PRO A 123 2.33 -14.50 -33.12
N TYR A 124 2.10 -15.73 -32.67
CA TYR A 124 2.43 -16.16 -31.33
C TYR A 124 3.81 -16.78 -31.31
N VAL A 125 4.62 -16.37 -30.36
CA VAL A 125 5.90 -17.02 -30.05
C VAL A 125 5.79 -17.60 -28.64
N TRP A 126 6.19 -18.85 -28.49
CA TRP A 126 6.27 -19.52 -27.22
C TRP A 126 7.65 -20.16 -27.09
N VAL A 127 8.46 -19.61 -26.20
CA VAL A 127 9.84 -20.04 -25.94
C VAL A 127 9.81 -21.02 -24.78
N ASP A 128 10.15 -22.28 -25.07
CA ASP A 128 10.27 -23.33 -24.06
C ASP A 128 11.59 -23.16 -23.29
N ASN A 129 11.59 -23.40 -22.00
CA ASN A 129 12.80 -23.34 -21.17
C ASN A 129 12.88 -24.52 -20.19
N LEU A 130 12.18 -25.63 -20.49
CA LEU A 130 12.24 -26.85 -19.71
C LEU A 130 12.90 -28.00 -20.47
N ASP A 131 13.45 -28.93 -19.70
CA ASP A 131 13.99 -30.21 -20.15
C ASP A 131 15.02 -30.01 -21.29
N SER A 132 14.81 -30.61 -22.46
CA SER A 132 15.75 -30.50 -23.59
C SER A 132 15.86 -29.09 -24.20
N ALA A 133 14.96 -28.17 -23.85
CA ALA A 133 14.97 -26.78 -24.31
C ALA A 133 15.51 -25.81 -23.26
N GLU A 134 16.00 -26.30 -22.12
CA GLU A 134 16.61 -25.48 -21.08
C GLU A 134 17.75 -24.62 -21.66
N GLY A 135 17.74 -23.33 -21.33
CA GLY A 135 18.71 -22.36 -21.84
C GLY A 135 18.25 -21.59 -23.07
N THR A 136 17.17 -21.99 -23.74
CA THR A 136 16.61 -21.26 -24.89
C THR A 136 16.21 -19.83 -24.50
N LEU A 137 15.77 -19.60 -23.26
CA LEU A 137 15.46 -18.27 -22.74
C LEU A 137 16.65 -17.30 -22.86
N GLN A 138 17.89 -17.77 -22.67
CA GLN A 138 19.09 -16.94 -22.72
C GLN A 138 19.36 -16.37 -24.12
N LEU A 139 18.86 -17.02 -25.18
CA LEU A 139 18.99 -16.55 -26.55
C LEU A 139 18.25 -15.23 -26.78
N PHE A 140 17.28 -14.89 -25.91
CA PHE A 140 16.51 -13.65 -25.95
C PHE A 140 17.07 -12.55 -25.04
N LYS A 141 18.17 -12.80 -24.32
CA LYS A 141 18.76 -11.87 -23.34
C LYS A 141 19.00 -10.49 -23.93
N ASP A 142 19.68 -10.39 -25.07
CA ASP A 142 19.99 -9.10 -25.71
C ASP A 142 18.72 -8.28 -26.06
N PHE A 143 17.65 -8.95 -26.48
CA PHE A 143 16.36 -8.30 -26.75
C PHE A 143 15.69 -7.81 -25.46
N LEU A 144 15.69 -8.65 -24.43
CA LEU A 144 15.06 -8.34 -23.14
C LEU A 144 15.80 -7.21 -22.41
N GLU A 145 17.13 -7.18 -22.45
CA GLU A 145 17.98 -6.17 -21.81
C GLU A 145 18.13 -4.88 -22.63
N SER A 146 17.70 -4.86 -23.90
CA SER A 146 17.77 -3.66 -24.73
C SER A 146 16.70 -2.63 -24.39
N ARG A 147 17.08 -1.36 -24.26
CA ARG A 147 16.14 -0.23 -24.14
C ARG A 147 15.52 0.18 -25.48
N ASP A 148 16.06 -0.29 -26.59
CA ASP A 148 15.59 0.06 -27.94
C ASP A 148 14.27 -0.65 -28.28
N TYR A 149 14.01 -1.82 -27.69
CA TYR A 149 12.76 -2.54 -27.89
C TYR A 149 11.81 -2.34 -26.71
N LEU A 150 10.58 -1.95 -27.01
CA LEU A 150 9.55 -1.66 -26.01
C LEU A 150 8.77 -2.93 -25.64
N LYS A 151 8.95 -3.40 -24.40
CA LYS A 151 8.24 -4.56 -23.88
C LYS A 151 7.03 -4.14 -23.04
N VAL A 152 5.90 -4.78 -23.29
CA VAL A 152 4.65 -4.56 -22.57
C VAL A 152 4.35 -5.76 -21.69
N TRP A 153 3.97 -5.51 -20.44
CA TRP A 153 3.73 -6.55 -19.44
C TRP A 153 2.37 -6.35 -18.77
N HIS A 154 1.92 -7.38 -18.07
CA HIS A 154 0.87 -7.26 -17.07
C HIS A 154 1.48 -7.64 -15.73
N ASN A 155 1.67 -6.66 -14.82
CA ASN A 155 2.42 -6.83 -13.58
C ASN A 155 3.94 -7.03 -13.78
N TYR A 156 4.54 -6.05 -14.45
CA TYR A 156 5.96 -5.99 -14.83
C TYR A 156 6.93 -6.37 -13.71
N SER A 157 6.66 -5.93 -12.47
CA SER A 157 7.54 -6.22 -11.33
C SER A 157 7.80 -7.71 -11.18
N PHE A 158 6.77 -8.55 -11.31
CA PHE A 158 6.93 -9.99 -11.14
C PHE A 158 7.84 -10.59 -12.22
N ASP A 159 7.55 -10.37 -13.50
CA ASP A 159 8.32 -10.87 -14.64
C ASP A 159 9.75 -10.37 -14.63
N ARG A 160 9.95 -9.08 -14.31
CA ARG A 160 11.28 -8.47 -14.24
C ARG A 160 12.14 -9.14 -13.16
N HIS A 161 11.56 -9.58 -12.04
CA HIS A 161 12.31 -10.27 -10.98
C HIS A 161 12.63 -11.72 -11.32
N VAL A 162 11.65 -12.47 -11.82
CA VAL A 162 11.89 -13.89 -12.16
C VAL A 162 12.89 -14.02 -13.31
N LEU A 163 12.86 -13.13 -14.30
CA LEU A 163 13.88 -13.09 -15.36
C LEU A 163 15.26 -12.68 -14.82
N PHE A 164 15.31 -11.81 -13.80
CA PHE A 164 16.57 -11.44 -13.14
C PHE A 164 17.19 -12.61 -12.39
N ASN A 165 16.38 -13.54 -11.84
CA ASN A 165 16.88 -14.78 -11.24
C ASN A 165 17.62 -15.67 -12.27
N HIS A 166 17.32 -15.50 -13.56
CA HIS A 166 18.02 -16.13 -14.68
C HIS A 166 19.14 -15.26 -15.28
N GLY A 167 19.55 -14.20 -14.58
CA GLY A 167 20.59 -13.29 -15.04
C GLY A 167 20.18 -12.42 -16.22
N ILE A 168 18.88 -12.16 -16.42
CA ILE A 168 18.34 -11.28 -17.48
C ILE A 168 17.74 -10.03 -16.82
N ASP A 169 18.42 -8.89 -16.91
CA ASP A 169 17.92 -7.61 -16.39
C ASP A 169 17.08 -6.88 -17.42
N VAL A 170 15.80 -7.26 -17.53
CA VAL A 170 14.85 -6.66 -18.47
C VAL A 170 14.86 -5.13 -18.37
N GLN A 171 15.06 -4.48 -19.51
CA GLN A 171 14.99 -3.03 -19.70
C GLN A 171 13.90 -2.69 -20.73
N GLY A 172 13.70 -1.41 -21.05
CA GLY A 172 12.85 -1.00 -22.17
C GLY A 172 11.38 -1.25 -21.88
N LEU A 173 10.91 -0.88 -20.68
CA LEU A 173 9.51 -0.95 -20.30
C LEU A 173 8.68 -0.02 -21.22
N GLY A 174 7.94 -0.62 -22.14
CA GLY A 174 6.99 0.05 -23.03
C GLY A 174 5.64 0.30 -22.37
N GLY A 175 5.24 -0.59 -21.47
CA GLY A 175 4.03 -0.42 -20.67
C GLY A 175 3.77 -1.57 -19.70
N ASP A 176 3.08 -1.27 -18.62
CA ASP A 176 2.46 -2.23 -17.70
C ASP A 176 0.96 -1.93 -17.68
N THR A 177 0.18 -2.87 -18.20
CA THR A 177 -1.28 -2.71 -18.31
C THR A 177 -1.96 -2.57 -16.96
N MET A 178 -1.39 -3.12 -15.88
CA MET A 178 -1.89 -2.91 -14.52
C MET A 178 -1.68 -1.46 -14.08
N HIS A 179 -0.50 -0.87 -14.36
CA HIS A 179 -0.24 0.54 -14.06
C HIS A 179 -1.12 1.49 -14.88
N MET A 180 -1.28 1.22 -16.18
CA MET A 180 -2.12 2.02 -17.06
C MET A 180 -3.60 1.97 -16.63
N ALA A 181 -4.11 0.79 -16.29
CA ALA A 181 -5.48 0.63 -15.80
C ALA A 181 -5.72 1.37 -14.47
N ARG A 182 -4.72 1.39 -13.58
CA ARG A 182 -4.76 2.15 -12.33
C ARG A 182 -4.78 3.65 -12.56
N LEU A 183 -3.97 4.14 -13.50
CA LEU A 183 -3.95 5.54 -13.86
C LEU A 183 -5.27 5.99 -14.50
N TRP A 184 -5.88 5.13 -15.32
CA TRP A 184 -7.19 5.38 -15.93
C TRP A 184 -8.32 5.38 -14.90
N ASN A 185 -8.35 4.41 -13.98
CA ASN A 185 -9.39 4.30 -12.96
C ASN A 185 -8.83 3.65 -11.69
N THR A 186 -8.56 4.47 -10.67
CA THR A 186 -8.03 4.02 -9.38
C THR A 186 -9.03 3.24 -8.51
N ALA A 187 -10.34 3.29 -8.81
CA ALA A 187 -11.40 2.76 -7.96
C ALA A 187 -12.00 1.43 -8.46
N ARG A 188 -11.22 0.57 -9.14
CA ARG A 188 -11.73 -0.69 -9.74
C ARG A 188 -11.84 -1.90 -8.81
N PHE A 189 -11.51 -1.79 -7.53
CA PHE A 189 -11.61 -2.95 -6.62
C PHE A 189 -13.04 -3.51 -6.47
N GLN A 190 -14.07 -2.70 -6.73
CA GLN A 190 -15.45 -3.16 -6.79
C GLN A 190 -15.78 -3.92 -8.10
N ASN A 191 -14.94 -3.78 -9.13
CA ASN A 191 -15.09 -4.35 -10.48
C ASN A 191 -14.05 -5.45 -10.73
N GLY A 192 -13.76 -6.29 -9.74
CA GLY A 192 -12.77 -7.37 -9.86
C GLY A 192 -11.30 -6.93 -9.79
N GLY A 193 -11.02 -5.63 -9.64
CA GLY A 193 -9.67 -5.10 -9.49
C GLY A 193 -8.93 -4.92 -10.80
N TYR A 194 -7.64 -5.29 -10.81
CA TYR A 194 -6.72 -5.04 -11.93
C TYR A 194 -6.04 -6.31 -12.43
N SER A 195 -6.56 -7.49 -12.09
CA SER A 195 -6.05 -8.73 -12.64
C SER A 195 -6.32 -8.79 -14.13
N LEU A 196 -5.49 -9.52 -14.88
CA LEU A 196 -5.67 -9.73 -16.31
C LEU A 196 -7.07 -10.29 -16.62
N GLU A 197 -7.60 -11.16 -15.76
CA GLU A 197 -8.99 -11.64 -15.84
C GLU A 197 -10.03 -10.51 -15.77
N ALA A 198 -9.95 -9.65 -14.75
CA ALA A 198 -10.91 -8.56 -14.58
C ALA A 198 -10.76 -7.50 -15.67
N LEU A 199 -9.52 -7.19 -16.08
CA LEU A 199 -9.27 -6.23 -17.16
C LEU A 199 -9.78 -6.75 -18.51
N THR A 200 -9.55 -8.02 -18.85
CA THR A 200 -10.02 -8.61 -20.11
C THR A 200 -11.55 -8.66 -20.18
N ALA A 201 -12.20 -9.06 -19.08
CA ALA A 201 -13.66 -9.05 -18.98
C ALA A 201 -14.24 -7.65 -19.23
N ASP A 202 -13.67 -6.63 -18.59
CA ASP A 202 -14.22 -5.28 -18.62
C ASP A 202 -13.84 -4.52 -19.91
N LEU A 203 -12.62 -4.70 -20.42
CA LEU A 203 -12.05 -3.84 -21.48
C LEU A 203 -11.88 -4.53 -22.83
N LEU A 204 -11.85 -5.86 -22.88
CA LEU A 204 -11.76 -6.61 -24.13
C LEU A 204 -13.08 -7.29 -24.51
N LEU A 205 -14.14 -7.13 -23.70
CA LEU A 205 -15.43 -7.79 -23.88
C LEU A 205 -15.35 -9.33 -23.87
N GLN A 206 -14.27 -9.90 -23.32
CA GLN A 206 -14.09 -11.34 -23.19
C GLN A 206 -13.33 -11.67 -21.90
N ARG A 207 -13.92 -12.54 -21.07
CA ARG A 207 -13.28 -12.95 -19.81
C ARG A 207 -12.22 -14.01 -20.10
N LYS A 208 -10.96 -13.74 -19.74
CA LYS A 208 -9.92 -14.77 -19.62
C LYS A 208 -10.36 -15.86 -18.64
N LYS A 209 -10.25 -17.13 -19.03
CA LYS A 209 -10.61 -18.25 -18.14
C LYS A 209 -9.52 -18.45 -17.06
N PRO A 210 -9.86 -18.61 -15.77
CA PRO A 210 -8.88 -18.88 -14.72
C PRO A 210 -8.18 -20.24 -14.90
N MET A 211 -6.93 -20.37 -14.45
CA MET A 211 -6.17 -21.63 -14.52
C MET A 211 -6.93 -22.82 -13.92
N LYS A 212 -7.53 -22.63 -12.74
CA LYS A 212 -8.28 -23.68 -12.03
C LYS A 212 -9.52 -24.16 -12.81
N GLU A 213 -10.10 -23.30 -13.66
CA GLU A 213 -11.21 -23.67 -14.54
C GLU A 213 -10.72 -24.58 -15.68
N LEU A 214 -9.60 -24.22 -16.31
CA LEU A 214 -9.04 -24.90 -17.48
C LEU A 214 -8.33 -26.21 -17.16
N PHE A 215 -7.57 -26.24 -16.05
CA PHE A 215 -6.64 -27.31 -15.72
C PHE A 215 -6.96 -28.04 -14.41
N GLY A 216 -7.89 -27.52 -13.60
CA GLY A 216 -8.20 -28.11 -12.30
C GLY A 216 -8.77 -29.52 -12.40
N ILE A 217 -8.07 -30.49 -11.79
CA ILE A 217 -8.45 -31.91 -11.76
C ILE A 217 -9.31 -32.17 -10.51
N PRO A 218 -10.45 -32.87 -10.61
CA PRO A 218 -11.24 -33.25 -9.45
C PRO A 218 -10.43 -34.12 -8.48
N LYS A 219 -10.35 -33.71 -7.22
CA LYS A 219 -9.74 -34.51 -6.15
C LYS A 219 -10.57 -35.77 -5.94
N LEU A 220 -9.96 -36.93 -6.08
CA LEU A 220 -10.65 -38.19 -5.85
C LEU A 220 -10.95 -38.36 -4.35
N ARG A 221 -12.16 -38.85 -4.04
CA ARG A 221 -12.52 -39.30 -2.70
C ARG A 221 -11.84 -40.63 -2.40
N LYS A 222 -11.87 -41.06 -1.13
CA LYS A 222 -11.33 -42.36 -0.71
C LYS A 222 -11.95 -43.56 -1.44
N ASP A 223 -13.15 -43.40 -2.00
CA ASP A 223 -13.88 -44.41 -2.79
C ASP A 223 -13.60 -44.32 -4.31
N GLY A 224 -12.67 -43.46 -4.74
CA GLY A 224 -12.34 -43.25 -6.15
C GLY A 224 -13.32 -42.36 -6.93
N SER A 225 -14.41 -41.89 -6.31
CA SER A 225 -15.35 -40.96 -6.96
C SER A 225 -14.82 -39.52 -7.00
N LYS A 226 -15.28 -38.74 -7.99
CA LYS A 226 -14.85 -37.33 -8.17
C LYS A 226 -15.37 -36.46 -7.02
N GLY A 227 -14.46 -35.88 -6.24
CA GLY A 227 -14.77 -34.87 -5.23
C GLY A 227 -15.12 -33.50 -5.84
N LYS A 228 -15.71 -32.63 -5.02
CA LYS A 228 -16.03 -31.24 -5.41
C LYS A 228 -14.80 -30.32 -5.45
N GLU A 229 -13.77 -30.67 -4.67
CA GLU A 229 -12.52 -29.93 -4.64
C GLU A 229 -11.70 -30.22 -5.90
N ARG A 230 -11.16 -29.19 -6.55
CA ARG A 230 -10.24 -29.33 -7.68
C ARG A 230 -8.82 -29.01 -7.24
N ILE A 231 -7.89 -29.91 -7.54
CA ILE A 231 -6.45 -29.73 -7.37
C ILE A 231 -5.89 -29.15 -8.66
N MET A 232 -4.99 -28.19 -8.53
CA MET A 232 -4.28 -27.59 -9.66
C MET A 232 -2.98 -28.37 -9.88
N PRO A 233 -2.72 -28.90 -11.09
CA PRO A 233 -1.40 -29.43 -11.44
C PRO A 233 -0.31 -28.36 -11.29
N THR A 234 0.94 -28.77 -11.07
CA THR A 234 2.07 -27.82 -11.04
C THR A 234 2.33 -27.25 -12.43
N VAL A 235 2.99 -26.10 -12.52
CA VAL A 235 3.34 -25.47 -13.80
C VAL A 235 4.15 -26.43 -14.68
N GLU A 236 5.06 -27.18 -14.07
CA GLU A 236 5.84 -28.21 -14.76
C GLU A 236 4.97 -29.35 -15.30
N GLU A 237 3.98 -29.83 -14.55
CA GLU A 237 3.03 -30.84 -15.01
C GLU A 237 2.19 -30.32 -16.19
N LEU A 238 1.75 -29.05 -16.13
CA LEU A 238 0.99 -28.41 -17.22
C LEU A 238 1.80 -28.32 -18.50
N GLN A 239 3.10 -28.04 -18.39
CA GLN A 239 4.00 -27.93 -19.53
C GLN A 239 4.45 -29.30 -20.05
N ARG A 240 4.71 -30.29 -19.19
CA ARG A 240 5.23 -31.60 -19.60
C ARG A 240 4.17 -32.56 -20.11
N PHE A 241 3.01 -32.65 -19.45
CA PHE A 241 2.06 -33.72 -19.74
C PHE A 241 1.24 -33.44 -21.01
N PRO A 242 1.17 -34.41 -21.96
CA PRO A 242 0.46 -34.21 -23.23
C PRO A 242 -1.00 -33.76 -23.08
N GLU A 243 -1.68 -34.20 -22.01
CA GLU A 243 -3.07 -33.84 -21.70
C GLU A 243 -3.30 -32.36 -21.38
N PHE A 244 -2.25 -31.64 -20.95
CA PHE A 244 -2.29 -30.22 -20.60
C PHE A 244 -1.52 -29.35 -21.59
N ARG A 245 -0.38 -29.83 -22.09
CA ARG A 245 0.64 -29.03 -22.80
C ARG A 245 0.06 -28.14 -23.91
N ARG A 246 -0.80 -28.67 -24.78
CA ARG A 246 -1.40 -27.86 -25.87
C ARG A 246 -2.23 -26.69 -25.35
N ARG A 247 -3.06 -26.93 -24.32
CA ARG A 247 -3.89 -25.89 -23.68
C ARG A 247 -3.05 -24.94 -22.85
N TRP A 248 -1.96 -25.42 -22.25
CA TRP A 248 -1.01 -24.62 -21.49
C TRP A 248 -0.27 -23.62 -22.37
N ILE A 249 0.32 -24.08 -23.49
CA ILE A 249 0.95 -23.20 -24.48
C ILE A 249 -0.04 -22.13 -24.94
N ARG A 250 -1.28 -22.55 -25.25
CA ARG A 250 -2.32 -21.60 -25.69
C ARG A 250 -2.68 -20.59 -24.60
N TYR A 251 -2.79 -21.02 -23.36
CA TYR A 251 -3.04 -20.15 -22.21
C TYR A 251 -1.96 -19.08 -22.10
N SER A 252 -0.69 -19.47 -22.07
CA SER A 252 0.43 -18.54 -21.92
C SER A 252 0.52 -17.51 -23.07
N VAL A 253 0.38 -17.93 -24.33
CA VAL A 253 0.42 -16.96 -25.45
C VAL A 253 -0.81 -16.04 -25.48
N TYR A 254 -1.93 -16.49 -24.93
CA TYR A 254 -3.14 -15.68 -24.81
C TYR A 254 -2.98 -14.59 -23.73
N ASP A 255 -2.14 -14.79 -22.72
CA ASP A 255 -1.81 -13.78 -21.72
C ASP A 255 -1.00 -12.64 -22.35
N ALA A 256 -0.03 -12.97 -23.20
CA ALA A 256 0.70 -11.99 -24.01
C ALA A 256 -0.23 -11.25 -25.00
N GLU A 257 -1.12 -11.95 -25.70
CA GLU A 257 -2.11 -11.31 -26.60
C GLU A 257 -3.05 -10.36 -25.84
N SER A 258 -3.62 -10.84 -24.75
CA SER A 258 -4.53 -10.05 -23.90
C SER A 258 -3.84 -8.79 -23.39
N THR A 259 -2.57 -8.92 -22.97
CA THR A 259 -1.73 -7.81 -22.52
C THR A 259 -1.51 -6.79 -23.63
N TRP A 260 -1.22 -7.23 -24.86
CA TRP A 260 -1.06 -6.34 -26.01
C TRP A 260 -2.33 -5.55 -26.34
N PHE A 261 -3.49 -6.23 -26.40
CA PHE A 261 -4.77 -5.57 -26.68
C PHE A 261 -5.20 -4.65 -25.54
N LEU A 262 -4.96 -5.04 -24.28
CA LEU A 262 -5.20 -4.17 -23.13
C LEU A 262 -4.35 -2.91 -23.18
N HIS A 263 -3.06 -3.03 -23.49
CA HIS A 263 -2.18 -1.88 -23.65
C HIS A 263 -2.73 -0.92 -24.70
N ARG A 264 -3.16 -1.43 -25.85
CA ARG A 264 -3.76 -0.62 -26.92
C ARG A 264 -5.04 0.10 -26.47
N VAL A 265 -5.95 -0.60 -25.78
CA VAL A 265 -7.21 -0.01 -25.28
C VAL A 265 -6.94 1.03 -24.19
N LEU A 266 -6.05 0.72 -23.25
CA LEU A 266 -5.70 1.61 -22.14
C LEU A 266 -4.93 2.84 -22.62
N GLN A 267 -4.00 2.67 -23.56
CA GLN A 267 -3.32 3.79 -24.21
C GLN A 267 -4.35 4.73 -24.85
N HIS A 268 -5.28 4.19 -25.65
CA HIS A 268 -6.33 4.99 -26.26
C HIS A 268 -7.18 5.75 -25.23
N LYS A 269 -7.53 5.09 -24.11
CA LYS A 269 -8.27 5.75 -23.02
C LYS A 269 -7.46 6.88 -22.38
N LEU A 270 -6.17 6.65 -22.10
CA LEU A 270 -5.29 7.64 -21.50
C LEU A 270 -4.96 8.80 -22.45
N ASP A 271 -4.85 8.55 -23.75
CA ASP A 271 -4.68 9.59 -24.79
C ASP A 271 -5.90 10.53 -24.88
N GLN A 272 -7.10 9.99 -24.61
CA GLN A 272 -8.34 10.78 -24.55
C GLN A 272 -8.52 11.52 -23.22
N THR A 273 -7.76 11.15 -22.19
CA THR A 273 -7.81 11.79 -20.88
C THR A 273 -6.80 12.94 -20.85
N PHE A 274 -7.29 14.17 -20.80
CA PHE A 274 -6.42 15.35 -20.74
C PHE A 274 -5.60 15.37 -19.46
N TRP A 275 -4.32 15.76 -19.58
CA TRP A 275 -3.44 15.99 -18.45
C TRP A 275 -3.22 17.50 -18.25
N PHE A 276 -3.57 17.95 -17.05
CA PHE A 276 -3.40 19.32 -16.59
C PHE A 276 -2.42 19.33 -15.42
N GLU A 277 -1.40 20.16 -15.48
CA GLU A 277 -0.60 20.49 -14.30
C GLU A 277 -1.22 21.71 -13.61
N ASN A 278 -1.72 21.52 -12.39
CA ASN A 278 -2.29 22.60 -11.63
C ASN A 278 -1.28 23.14 -10.62
N ALA A 279 -0.84 24.38 -10.84
CA ALA A 279 -0.91 25.34 -9.75
C ALA A 279 -2.26 26.05 -9.90
N PRO A 280 -3.25 25.85 -9.01
CA PRO A 280 -4.46 26.65 -9.07
C PRO A 280 -4.07 28.12 -8.93
N LYS A 281 -4.17 28.89 -10.02
CA LYS A 281 -4.21 30.35 -9.92
C LYS A 281 -5.60 30.71 -9.45
N THR A 282 -5.86 30.59 -8.15
CA THR A 282 -6.97 31.31 -7.55
C THR A 282 -6.65 32.80 -7.64
N LYS A 283 -7.01 33.42 -8.78
CA LYS A 283 -7.23 34.86 -8.77
C LYS A 283 -8.33 35.11 -7.76
N ALA A 284 -8.00 35.75 -6.65
CA ALA A 284 -9.00 36.30 -5.75
C ALA A 284 -9.87 37.29 -6.54
N VAL A 285 -11.07 36.89 -6.95
CA VAL A 285 -12.05 37.83 -7.51
C VAL A 285 -13.45 37.47 -7.04
N ALA A 286 -14.05 38.50 -6.43
CA ALA A 286 -15.45 38.87 -6.29
C ALA A 286 -16.55 37.79 -6.27
N ALA A 287 -17.48 38.01 -5.34
CA ALA A 287 -18.74 37.32 -5.21
C ALA A 287 -19.62 37.53 -6.45
N ASP A 288 -19.46 36.68 -7.47
CA ASP A 288 -20.53 36.37 -8.43
C ASP A 288 -20.31 34.96 -8.96
N ALA A 289 -21.17 34.04 -8.50
CA ALA A 289 -21.15 32.63 -8.85
C ALA A 289 -21.80 32.40 -10.22
N ALA A 290 -21.07 32.73 -11.29
CA ALA A 290 -21.43 32.30 -12.64
C ALA A 290 -20.16 32.11 -13.49
N ALA A 291 -19.91 30.86 -13.88
CA ALA A 291 -18.95 30.45 -14.91
C ALA A 291 -17.47 30.91 -14.71
N VAL A 292 -16.79 30.35 -13.71
CA VAL A 292 -15.32 30.20 -13.82
C VAL A 292 -15.05 28.94 -14.62
N VAL A 293 -14.91 29.10 -15.93
CA VAL A 293 -14.22 28.12 -16.78
C VAL A 293 -12.75 28.35 -16.52
N ASP A 294 -12.13 27.53 -15.69
CA ASP A 294 -10.68 27.55 -15.49
C ASP A 294 -10.01 27.23 -16.83
N ASP A 295 -9.43 28.25 -17.45
CA ASP A 295 -8.59 28.16 -18.64
C ASP A 295 -7.21 27.62 -18.23
N GLU A 296 -7.19 26.40 -17.66
CA GLU A 296 -5.98 25.67 -17.29
C GLU A 296 -5.27 25.20 -18.56
N PRO A 297 -4.00 25.60 -18.81
CA PRO A 297 -3.29 25.17 -20.00
C PRO A 297 -3.07 23.65 -19.95
N GLN A 298 -3.64 22.93 -20.91
CA GLN A 298 -3.38 21.51 -21.09
C GLN A 298 -1.89 21.27 -21.39
N VAL A 299 -1.26 20.35 -20.66
CA VAL A 299 0.17 20.01 -20.83
C VAL A 299 0.35 18.81 -21.76
N GLY A 300 -0.60 17.87 -21.75
CA GLY A 300 -0.57 16.68 -22.61
C GLY A 300 -1.78 15.77 -22.39
N SER A 301 -1.61 14.47 -22.59
CA SER A 301 -2.54 13.42 -22.20
C SER A 301 -2.07 12.69 -20.93
N MET A 302 -2.95 11.92 -20.30
CA MET A 302 -2.54 11.04 -19.20
C MET A 302 -1.62 9.90 -19.67
N TYR A 303 -1.53 9.63 -20.97
CA TYR A 303 -0.51 8.73 -21.52
C TYR A 303 0.86 9.40 -21.54
N ASP A 304 0.94 10.71 -21.80
CA ASP A 304 2.19 11.48 -21.63
C ASP A 304 2.64 11.45 -20.16
N PHE A 305 1.73 11.67 -19.21
CA PHE A 305 2.00 11.51 -17.77
C PHE A 305 2.52 10.10 -17.44
N TYR A 306 1.87 9.08 -17.99
CA TYR A 306 2.26 7.68 -17.79
C TYR A 306 3.71 7.43 -18.24
N ARG A 307 4.07 7.89 -19.44
CA ARG A 307 5.41 7.73 -19.99
C ARG A 307 6.46 8.53 -19.22
N GLN A 308 6.12 9.75 -18.82
CA GLN A 308 7.04 10.64 -18.12
C GLN A 308 7.33 10.17 -16.70
N TYR A 309 6.33 9.67 -15.97
CA TYR A 309 6.45 9.42 -14.55
C TYR A 309 6.28 7.95 -14.17
N ILE A 310 5.27 7.25 -14.70
CA ILE A 310 4.92 5.91 -14.21
C ILE A 310 5.84 4.81 -14.78
N ILE A 311 6.28 4.94 -16.04
CA ILE A 311 7.28 4.02 -16.62
C ILE A 311 8.60 4.03 -15.82
N PRO A 312 9.29 5.18 -15.66
CA PRO A 312 10.53 5.19 -14.90
C PRO A 312 10.31 4.87 -13.42
N PHE A 313 9.11 5.16 -12.88
CA PHE A 313 8.78 4.79 -11.51
C PHE A 313 8.66 3.27 -11.35
N GLY A 314 8.09 2.55 -12.31
CA GLY A 314 8.06 1.09 -12.30
C GLY A 314 9.46 0.44 -12.29
N GLU A 315 10.40 1.00 -13.05
CA GLU A 315 11.82 0.57 -13.02
C GLU A 315 12.45 0.88 -11.64
N CYS A 316 12.25 2.09 -11.12
CA CYS A 316 12.72 2.50 -9.80
C CYS A 316 12.20 1.58 -8.68
N LEU A 317 10.90 1.27 -8.66
CA LEU A 317 10.31 0.37 -7.66
C LEU A 317 10.95 -1.01 -7.71
N THR A 318 11.10 -1.59 -8.90
CA THR A 318 11.69 -2.93 -9.04
C THR A 318 13.17 -2.95 -8.65
N ASP A 319 13.93 -1.89 -8.90
CA ASP A 319 15.31 -1.80 -8.40
C ASP A 319 15.38 -1.76 -6.87
N ILE A 320 14.47 -1.02 -6.22
CA ILE A 320 14.37 -0.96 -4.75
C ILE A 320 13.97 -2.34 -4.17
N GLU A 321 12.99 -3.01 -4.77
CA GLU A 321 12.55 -4.35 -4.35
C GLU A 321 13.71 -5.36 -4.41
N ARG A 322 14.50 -5.36 -5.49
CA ARG A 322 15.69 -6.22 -5.64
C ARG A 322 16.75 -5.88 -4.63
N LYS A 323 16.98 -4.59 -4.39
CA LYS A 323 17.97 -4.17 -3.39
C LYS A 323 17.56 -4.65 -2.00
N GLY A 324 16.30 -4.48 -1.62
CA GLY A 324 15.77 -4.85 -0.30
C GLY A 324 16.46 -4.09 0.85
N MET A 325 16.04 -4.36 2.08
CA MET A 325 16.70 -3.84 3.29
C MET A 325 17.45 -4.95 4.01
N HIS A 326 18.66 -4.67 4.48
CA HIS A 326 19.38 -5.62 5.33
C HIS A 326 18.73 -5.68 6.73
N VAL A 327 18.70 -6.88 7.30
CA VAL A 327 18.19 -7.17 8.64
C VAL A 327 19.21 -7.99 9.44
N ASP A 328 19.44 -7.60 10.68
CA ASP A 328 20.25 -8.35 11.62
C ASP A 328 19.45 -9.55 12.16
N LEU A 329 19.75 -10.73 11.60
CA LEU A 329 19.07 -11.98 11.96
C LEU A 329 19.45 -12.48 13.35
N GLU A 330 20.66 -12.19 13.84
CA GLU A 330 21.10 -12.56 15.19
C GLU A 330 20.33 -11.74 16.24
N TYR A 331 20.21 -10.44 16.00
CA TYR A 331 19.38 -9.55 16.82
C TYR A 331 17.93 -10.01 16.84
N LEU A 332 17.35 -10.36 15.67
CA LEU A 332 15.97 -10.85 15.59
C LEU A 332 15.77 -12.17 16.34
N ALA A 333 16.74 -13.09 16.30
CA ALA A 333 16.67 -14.35 17.03
C ALA A 333 16.66 -14.14 18.55
N GLU A 334 17.48 -13.21 19.06
CA GLU A 334 17.47 -12.85 20.49
C GLU A 334 16.17 -12.14 20.89
N VAL A 335 15.67 -11.25 20.03
CA VAL A 335 14.36 -10.60 20.22
C VAL A 335 13.22 -11.63 20.23
N GLU A 336 13.25 -12.63 19.35
CA GLU A 336 12.27 -13.72 19.34
C GLU A 336 12.30 -14.49 20.65
N LYS A 337 13.49 -14.90 21.10
CA LYS A 337 13.68 -15.61 22.36
C LYS A 337 13.12 -14.82 23.54
N GLN A 338 13.46 -13.54 23.65
CA GLN A 338 12.96 -12.64 24.69
C GLN A 338 11.42 -12.52 24.63
N ALA A 339 10.84 -12.42 23.43
CA ALA A 339 9.40 -12.31 23.25
C ALA A 339 8.67 -13.61 23.66
N LEU A 340 9.23 -14.78 23.35
CA LEU A 340 8.69 -16.08 23.75
C LEU A 340 8.76 -16.28 25.27
N GLU A 341 9.87 -15.89 25.91
CA GLU A 341 10.04 -15.94 27.37
C GLU A 341 9.04 -15.02 28.08
N ASP A 342 8.89 -13.79 27.60
CA ASP A 342 7.90 -12.82 28.10
C ASP A 342 6.48 -13.36 27.99
N ARG A 343 6.13 -13.93 26.84
CA ARG A 343 4.82 -14.53 26.60
C ARG A 343 4.56 -15.67 27.57
N ALA A 344 5.50 -16.59 27.72
CA ALA A 344 5.38 -17.73 28.62
C ALA A 344 5.23 -17.29 30.09
N ARG A 345 5.94 -16.23 30.51
CA ARG A 345 5.80 -15.64 31.85
C ARG A 345 4.40 -15.07 32.08
N LEU A 346 3.88 -14.32 31.12
CA LEU A 346 2.54 -13.71 31.20
C LEU A 346 1.43 -14.77 31.11
N GLU A 347 1.60 -15.82 30.32
CA GLU A 347 0.69 -16.96 30.27
C GLU A 347 0.60 -17.64 31.63
N ARG A 348 1.74 -17.95 32.27
CA ARG A 348 1.76 -18.51 33.63
C ARG A 348 1.02 -17.61 34.63
N LEU A 349 1.18 -16.29 34.53
CA LEU A 349 0.49 -15.33 35.40
C LEU A 349 -1.04 -15.38 35.19
N ALA A 350 -1.49 -15.35 33.94
CA ALA A 350 -2.91 -15.38 33.60
C ALA A 350 -3.56 -16.72 33.95
N LEU A 351 -2.87 -17.85 33.69
CA LEU A 351 -3.34 -19.19 34.04
C LEU A 351 -3.42 -19.38 35.57
N LYS A 352 -2.41 -18.91 36.32
CA LYS A 352 -2.42 -18.95 37.78
C LYS A 352 -3.61 -18.18 38.38
N TRP A 353 -3.99 -17.06 37.76
CA TRP A 353 -5.21 -16.35 38.14
C TRP A 353 -6.48 -17.11 37.73
N ALA A 354 -6.52 -17.65 36.50
CA ALA A 354 -7.65 -18.43 36.01
C ALA A 354 -7.92 -19.72 36.81
N ALA A 355 -6.90 -20.30 37.44
CA ALA A 355 -7.02 -21.45 38.36
C ALA A 355 -8.01 -21.22 39.51
N ARG A 356 -8.28 -19.96 39.87
CA ARG A 356 -9.28 -19.60 40.89
C ARG A 356 -10.72 -19.85 40.44
N TYR A 357 -10.94 -20.00 39.12
CA TYR A 357 -12.26 -20.07 38.48
C TYR A 357 -12.42 -21.26 37.51
N CYS A 358 -11.34 -22.03 37.30
CA CYS A 358 -11.32 -23.18 36.40
C CYS A 358 -10.34 -24.21 36.94
N ASP A 359 -10.86 -25.38 37.34
CA ASP A 359 -10.10 -26.45 37.98
C ASP A 359 -8.95 -27.00 37.10
N GLU A 360 -9.10 -26.91 35.77
CA GLU A 360 -8.10 -27.33 34.78
C GLU A 360 -7.54 -26.15 34.00
N SER A 361 -7.28 -25.04 34.70
CA SER A 361 -6.86 -23.77 34.09
C SER A 361 -5.66 -23.89 33.15
N GLU A 362 -4.70 -24.77 33.43
CA GLU A 362 -3.52 -25.04 32.62
C GLU A 362 -3.83 -25.53 31.20
N ARG A 363 -5.05 -26.01 30.96
CA ARG A 363 -5.56 -26.45 29.64
C ARG A 363 -6.40 -25.37 28.95
N VAL A 364 -6.61 -24.21 29.57
CA VAL A 364 -7.32 -23.09 28.96
C VAL A 364 -6.48 -22.49 27.85
N ASN A 365 -7.06 -22.42 26.66
CA ASN A 365 -6.47 -21.74 25.52
C ASN A 365 -6.73 -20.23 25.63
N LEU A 366 -5.77 -19.49 26.19
CA LEU A 366 -5.81 -18.02 26.34
C LEU A 366 -5.93 -17.26 25.00
N TYR A 367 -5.63 -17.93 23.87
CA TYR A 367 -5.79 -17.36 22.52
C TYR A 367 -7.21 -17.49 21.98
N SER A 368 -8.02 -18.40 22.54
CA SER A 368 -9.40 -18.59 22.12
C SER A 368 -10.29 -17.43 22.55
N ALA A 369 -10.84 -16.70 21.57
CA ALA A 369 -11.82 -15.65 21.83
C ALA A 369 -13.05 -16.20 22.58
N ALA A 370 -13.49 -17.42 22.25
CA ALA A 370 -14.65 -18.04 22.88
C ALA A 370 -14.41 -18.42 24.35
N GLN A 371 -13.23 -18.94 24.68
CA GLN A 371 -12.88 -19.27 26.07
C GLN A 371 -12.71 -18.00 26.91
N LYS A 372 -12.05 -16.95 26.36
CA LYS A 372 -11.99 -15.63 27.02
C LYS A 372 -13.38 -15.03 27.26
N GLN A 373 -14.27 -15.11 26.27
CA GLN A 373 -15.64 -14.65 26.41
C GLN A 373 -16.38 -15.39 27.53
N GLN A 374 -16.21 -16.71 27.59
CA GLN A 374 -16.81 -17.54 28.63
C GLN A 374 -16.29 -17.14 30.01
N LEU A 375 -14.96 -17.07 30.19
CA LEU A 375 -14.34 -16.73 31.46
C LEU A 375 -14.75 -15.34 31.95
N LEU A 376 -14.70 -14.33 31.08
CA LEU A 376 -14.87 -12.94 31.51
C LEU A 376 -16.33 -12.53 31.69
N PHE A 377 -17.20 -12.86 30.73
CA PHE A 377 -18.50 -12.22 30.62
C PHE A 377 -19.67 -13.14 30.95
N ALA A 378 -19.46 -14.45 31.05
CA ALA A 378 -20.55 -15.36 31.34
C ALA A 378 -20.92 -15.35 32.84
N PRO A 379 -22.20 -15.54 33.21
CA PRO A 379 -23.36 -15.66 32.34
C PRO A 379 -23.71 -14.33 31.67
N TYR A 380 -24.08 -14.39 30.38
CA TYR A 380 -24.53 -13.21 29.62
C TYR A 380 -25.87 -13.45 28.93
N TYR A 381 -26.84 -12.61 29.25
CA TYR A 381 -28.18 -12.61 28.67
C TYR A 381 -28.35 -11.40 27.72
N ASP A 382 -28.61 -11.68 26.44
CA ASP A 382 -28.91 -10.65 25.45
C ASP A 382 -30.35 -10.17 25.64
N LYS A 383 -30.50 -8.99 26.25
CA LYS A 383 -31.80 -8.36 26.52
C LYS A 383 -32.59 -8.08 25.25
N LYS A 384 -31.93 -7.79 24.12
CA LYS A 384 -32.62 -7.49 22.84
C LYS A 384 -33.17 -8.77 22.22
N LYS A 385 -32.41 -9.85 22.27
CA LYS A 385 -32.83 -11.17 21.74
C LYS A 385 -33.61 -12.02 22.75
N LYS A 386 -33.76 -11.55 24.00
CA LYS A 386 -34.39 -12.26 25.12
C LYS A 386 -33.86 -13.69 25.27
N LYS A 387 -32.55 -13.86 25.15
CA LYS A 387 -31.91 -15.19 25.13
C LYS A 387 -30.65 -15.21 25.98
N LEU A 388 -30.44 -16.30 26.71
CA LEU A 388 -29.16 -16.61 27.34
C LEU A 388 -28.16 -16.98 26.24
N VAL A 389 -27.13 -16.16 26.08
CA VAL A 389 -26.15 -16.30 24.98
C VAL A 389 -24.86 -16.96 25.48
N LEU A 390 -24.41 -16.61 26.68
CA LEU A 390 -23.32 -17.31 27.36
C LEU A 390 -23.88 -17.92 28.66
N PRO A 391 -23.92 -19.25 28.82
CA PRO A 391 -24.31 -19.89 30.07
C PRO A 391 -23.25 -19.68 31.14
N ALA A 392 -23.61 -19.78 32.43
CA ALA A 392 -22.67 -19.56 33.55
C ALA A 392 -21.43 -20.48 33.48
N GLU A 393 -21.60 -21.70 32.99
CA GLU A 393 -20.52 -22.65 32.72
C GLU A 393 -20.67 -23.25 31.33
N ARG A 394 -19.55 -23.57 30.70
CA ARG A 394 -19.52 -24.21 29.38
C ARG A 394 -18.30 -25.12 29.25
N SER A 395 -18.52 -26.30 28.69
CA SER A 395 -17.43 -27.22 28.36
C SER A 395 -16.82 -26.94 26.97
N PHE A 396 -15.49 -27.05 26.88
CA PHE A 396 -14.72 -26.92 25.65
C PHE A 396 -13.85 -28.16 25.43
N GLU A 397 -13.81 -28.66 24.20
CA GLU A 397 -12.86 -29.70 23.82
C GLU A 397 -11.45 -29.11 23.67
N VAL A 398 -10.49 -29.73 24.36
CA VAL A 398 -9.06 -29.41 24.32
C VAL A 398 -8.24 -30.66 24.01
N GLU A 399 -7.00 -30.49 23.55
CA GLU A 399 -6.12 -31.62 23.27
C GLU A 399 -5.74 -32.37 24.55
N ASN A 400 -5.67 -33.69 24.44
CA ASN A 400 -5.28 -34.57 25.55
C ASN A 400 -3.82 -34.99 25.41
N THR A 401 -2.91 -34.05 25.65
CA THR A 401 -1.46 -34.22 25.49
C THR A 401 -0.83 -35.17 26.52
N GLU A 402 -1.50 -35.36 27.66
CA GLU A 402 -1.00 -36.16 28.79
C GLU A 402 -1.48 -37.62 28.76
N GLY A 403 -2.30 -37.99 27.77
CA GLY A 403 -2.85 -39.34 27.68
C GLY A 403 -3.83 -39.68 28.81
N TYR A 404 -4.58 -38.69 29.31
CA TYR A 404 -5.63 -38.92 30.32
C TYR A 404 -6.68 -39.89 29.80
N ILE A 405 -7.04 -40.87 30.62
CA ILE A 405 -8.06 -41.87 30.30
C ILE A 405 -9.30 -41.54 31.12
N GLU A 406 -10.40 -41.23 30.43
CA GLU A 406 -11.71 -41.03 31.07
C GLU A 406 -12.11 -42.28 31.86
N GLU A 407 -12.71 -42.09 33.03
CA GLU A 407 -13.15 -43.15 33.92
C GLU A 407 -14.04 -44.18 33.17
N GLY A 408 -13.65 -45.45 33.20
CA GLY A 408 -14.33 -46.53 32.46
C GLY A 408 -13.90 -46.71 31.00
N LYS A 409 -12.87 -46.01 30.51
CA LYS A 409 -12.28 -46.24 29.17
C LYS A 409 -10.92 -46.92 29.27
N LEU A 410 -10.53 -47.63 28.21
CA LEU A 410 -9.28 -48.40 28.13
C LEU A 410 -8.14 -47.67 27.40
N LYS A 411 -8.45 -46.58 26.68
CA LYS A 411 -7.48 -45.81 25.90
C LYS A 411 -7.77 -44.31 26.00
N PRO A 412 -6.74 -43.45 26.02
CA PRO A 412 -6.93 -42.01 26.02
C PRO A 412 -7.53 -41.54 24.70
N LYS A 413 -8.53 -40.67 24.76
CA LYS A 413 -9.01 -39.94 23.59
C LYS A 413 -7.99 -38.89 23.19
N LYS A 414 -7.96 -38.49 21.92
CA LYS A 414 -7.12 -37.37 21.43
C LYS A 414 -7.53 -36.02 22.03
N LYS A 415 -8.76 -35.90 22.52
CA LYS A 415 -9.33 -34.69 23.11
C LYS A 415 -10.04 -35.03 24.41
N ARG A 416 -10.10 -34.07 25.32
CA ARG A 416 -10.88 -34.09 26.56
C ARG A 416 -11.66 -32.79 26.73
N ASN A 417 -12.64 -32.78 27.62
CA ASN A 417 -13.38 -31.56 27.94
C ASN A 417 -12.81 -30.86 29.16
N ILE A 418 -12.78 -29.54 29.12
CA ILE A 418 -12.61 -28.68 30.31
C ILE A 418 -13.84 -27.80 30.47
N THR A 419 -14.23 -27.50 31.71
CA THR A 419 -15.36 -26.60 32.01
C THR A 419 -14.83 -25.27 32.50
N ILE A 420 -15.31 -24.18 31.88
CA ILE A 420 -14.95 -22.81 32.27
C ILE A 420 -16.17 -22.15 32.90
N HIS A 421 -16.00 -21.68 34.14
CA HIS A 421 -17.00 -20.90 34.87
C HIS A 421 -16.75 -19.41 34.61
N GLY A 422 -17.83 -18.68 34.31
CA GLY A 422 -17.75 -17.26 33.99
C GLY A 422 -17.81 -16.35 35.22
N LEU A 423 -17.14 -15.20 35.12
CA LEU A 423 -17.03 -14.18 36.16
C LEU A 423 -18.20 -13.18 36.20
N GLY A 424 -18.96 -13.09 35.11
CA GLY A 424 -20.12 -12.20 34.99
C GLY A 424 -19.78 -10.72 34.85
N ILE A 425 -18.57 -10.37 34.39
CA ILE A 425 -18.18 -8.96 34.18
C ILE A 425 -19.10 -8.34 33.11
N PRO A 426 -19.69 -7.15 33.33
CA PRO A 426 -20.55 -6.52 32.32
C PRO A 426 -19.77 -6.07 31.06
N PRO A 427 -20.17 -6.52 29.85
CA PRO A 427 -19.49 -6.14 28.61
C PRO A 427 -19.86 -4.72 28.14
N THR A 428 -18.87 -3.98 27.64
CA THR A 428 -19.06 -2.64 27.02
C THR A 428 -19.08 -2.68 25.50
N HIS A 429 -18.42 -3.69 24.91
CA HIS A 429 -18.28 -3.83 23.46
C HIS A 429 -18.78 -5.20 23.01
N PHE A 430 -19.25 -5.26 21.76
CA PHE A 430 -19.81 -6.46 21.15
C PHE A 430 -19.19 -6.71 19.79
N THR A 431 -19.02 -7.98 19.43
CA THR A 431 -18.61 -8.40 18.09
C THR A 431 -19.72 -8.09 17.07
N ALA A 432 -19.40 -8.14 15.77
CA ALA A 432 -20.41 -8.00 14.72
C ALA A 432 -21.54 -9.05 14.81
N SER A 433 -21.24 -10.23 15.37
CA SER A 433 -22.24 -11.27 15.65
C SER A 433 -23.09 -11.03 16.91
N GLY A 434 -22.78 -9.98 17.68
CA GLY A 434 -23.49 -9.57 18.89
C GLY A 434 -23.05 -10.29 20.17
N LEU A 435 -21.91 -10.98 20.16
CA LEU A 435 -21.33 -11.58 21.38
C LEU A 435 -20.50 -10.53 22.13
N PRO A 436 -20.37 -10.63 23.47
CA PRO A 436 -19.41 -9.82 24.23
C PRO A 436 -18.01 -9.85 23.59
N ALA A 437 -17.38 -8.72 23.36
CA ALA A 437 -16.06 -8.67 22.74
C ALA A 437 -14.95 -8.84 23.81
N ALA A 438 -14.06 -9.81 23.60
CA ALA A 438 -12.82 -9.99 24.40
C ALA A 438 -11.58 -9.53 23.60
N SER A 439 -11.69 -8.35 22.96
CA SER A 439 -10.60 -7.78 22.15
C SER A 439 -9.52 -7.14 23.03
N ALA A 440 -8.36 -6.84 22.43
CA ALA A 440 -7.26 -6.17 23.13
C ALA A 440 -7.70 -4.83 23.77
N GLU A 441 -8.52 -4.04 23.09
CA GLU A 441 -9.05 -2.78 23.64
C GLU A 441 -9.91 -3.00 24.89
N VAL A 442 -10.78 -4.02 24.87
CA VAL A 442 -11.62 -4.36 26.03
C VAL A 442 -10.77 -4.87 27.19
N LEU A 443 -9.77 -5.71 26.92
CA LEU A 443 -8.85 -6.19 27.95
C LEU A 443 -8.08 -5.03 28.60
N LYS A 444 -7.62 -4.06 27.79
CA LYS A 444 -6.96 -2.85 28.28
C LYS A 444 -7.88 -2.00 29.16
N GLU A 445 -9.13 -1.80 28.74
CA GLU A 445 -10.14 -1.05 29.50
C GLU A 445 -10.48 -1.73 30.85
N LEU A 446 -10.64 -3.06 30.84
CA LEU A 446 -10.93 -3.83 32.05
C LEU A 446 -9.75 -3.84 33.02
N ALA A 447 -8.52 -3.92 32.51
CA ALA A 447 -7.31 -3.96 33.32
C ALA A 447 -6.93 -2.59 33.91
N GLY A 448 -7.07 -1.52 33.12
CA GLY A 448 -6.47 -0.22 33.43
C GLY A 448 -4.94 -0.27 33.31
N HIS A 449 -4.26 0.38 34.24
CA HIS A 449 -2.81 0.45 34.40
C HIS A 449 -2.40 -0.04 35.80
N PRO A 450 -2.50 -1.36 36.06
CA PRO A 450 -2.11 -1.94 37.34
C PRO A 450 -0.62 -1.76 37.67
N GLU A 451 0.22 -1.51 36.66
CA GLU A 451 1.65 -1.25 36.79
C GLU A 451 2.02 0.20 37.15
N ALA A 452 1.07 1.12 37.19
CA ALA A 452 1.33 2.51 37.54
C ALA A 452 1.71 2.67 39.01
N ASP A 453 2.37 3.79 39.35
CA ASP A 453 2.66 4.18 40.73
C ASP A 453 1.96 5.52 41.07
N PRO A 454 0.88 5.53 41.88
CA PRO A 454 0.17 4.37 42.43
C PRO A 454 -0.65 3.61 41.36
N PRO A 455 -1.01 2.33 41.59
CA PRO A 455 -1.76 1.52 40.63
C PRO A 455 -3.10 2.15 40.23
N LYS A 456 -3.41 2.10 38.92
CA LYS A 456 -4.67 2.63 38.38
C LYS A 456 -5.48 1.50 37.77
N TYR A 457 -6.27 0.80 38.57
CA TYR A 457 -7.04 -0.35 38.10
C TYR A 457 -8.23 0.06 37.21
N GLY A 458 -8.59 -0.84 36.29
CA GLY A 458 -9.73 -0.67 35.39
C GLY A 458 -11.03 -1.24 35.95
N ARG A 459 -12.04 -1.37 35.08
CA ARG A 459 -13.41 -1.79 35.49
C ARG A 459 -13.49 -3.17 36.12
N ALA A 460 -12.52 -4.06 35.87
CA ALA A 460 -12.52 -5.37 36.51
C ALA A 460 -12.36 -5.25 38.03
N TYR A 461 -11.63 -4.25 38.53
CA TYR A 461 -11.43 -4.04 39.96
C TYR A 461 -12.73 -3.75 40.72
N ASP A 462 -13.64 -3.00 40.11
CA ASP A 462 -14.92 -2.65 40.73
C ASP A 462 -15.94 -3.77 40.69
N HIS A 463 -15.77 -4.74 39.78
CA HIS A 463 -16.63 -5.91 39.69
C HIS A 463 -16.49 -6.84 40.90
N PHE A 464 -15.27 -6.98 41.42
CA PHE A 464 -15.01 -7.85 42.58
C PHE A 464 -15.30 -7.13 43.89
N ARG A 465 -15.97 -7.87 44.80
CA ARG A 465 -16.21 -7.41 46.18
C ARG A 465 -14.92 -7.35 46.97
N ASP A 466 -14.10 -8.40 46.83
CA ASP A 466 -12.74 -8.42 47.35
C ASP A 466 -11.82 -7.59 46.42
N LYS A 467 -11.19 -6.57 47.00
CA LYS A 467 -10.33 -5.65 46.26
C LYS A 467 -8.97 -6.25 45.93
N GLU A 468 -8.48 -7.23 46.70
CA GLU A 468 -7.27 -7.96 46.33
C GLU A 468 -7.52 -8.83 45.10
N GLU A 469 -8.69 -9.47 45.02
CA GLU A 469 -9.10 -10.20 43.81
C GLU A 469 -9.31 -9.25 42.63
N GLY A 470 -9.95 -8.10 42.85
CA GLY A 470 -10.09 -7.07 41.82
C GLY A 470 -8.76 -6.59 41.25
N ALA A 471 -7.76 -6.40 42.11
CA ALA A 471 -6.41 -6.02 41.70
C ALA A 471 -5.73 -7.16 40.92
N ALA A 472 -5.83 -8.40 41.41
CA ALA A 472 -5.28 -9.58 40.75
C ALA A 472 -5.90 -9.80 39.36
N ALA A 473 -7.22 -9.61 39.23
CA ALA A 473 -7.92 -9.67 37.96
C ALA A 473 -7.39 -8.61 36.98
N CYS A 474 -7.21 -7.36 37.43
CA CYS A 474 -6.65 -6.31 36.58
C CYS A 474 -5.25 -6.65 36.08
N VAL A 475 -4.39 -7.20 36.95
CA VAL A 475 -3.05 -7.67 36.57
C VAL A 475 -3.11 -8.81 35.54
N ALA A 476 -3.99 -9.79 35.74
CA ALA A 476 -4.15 -10.91 34.80
C ALA A 476 -4.71 -10.47 33.44
N LEU A 477 -5.67 -9.54 33.42
CA LEU A 477 -6.24 -8.97 32.20
C LEU A 477 -5.21 -8.13 31.43
N LYS A 478 -4.36 -7.39 32.16
CA LYS A 478 -3.20 -6.71 31.56
C LYS A 478 -2.26 -7.70 30.91
N ALA A 479 -1.99 -8.84 31.55
CA ALA A 479 -1.17 -9.91 30.98
C ALA A 479 -1.80 -10.48 29.69
N LEU A 480 -3.11 -10.73 29.65
CA LEU A 480 -3.81 -11.19 28.43
C LEU A 480 -3.73 -10.16 27.28
N PHE A 481 -3.84 -8.87 27.61
CA PHE A 481 -3.64 -7.78 26.66
C PHE A 481 -2.21 -7.80 26.11
N ASP A 482 -1.22 -7.88 26.99
CA ASP A 482 0.20 -7.90 26.62
C ASP A 482 0.58 -9.11 25.78
N ILE A 483 0.07 -10.32 26.12
CA ILE A 483 0.22 -11.53 25.29
C ILE A 483 -0.28 -11.29 23.86
N SER A 484 -1.44 -10.63 23.71
CA SER A 484 -1.99 -10.31 22.40
C SER A 484 -1.08 -9.34 21.62
N SER A 485 -0.47 -8.37 22.31
CA SER A 485 0.51 -7.46 21.74
C SER A 485 1.80 -8.18 21.33
N ILE A 486 2.33 -9.07 22.17
CA ILE A 486 3.54 -9.85 21.88
C ILE A 486 3.33 -10.76 20.67
N ASN A 487 2.20 -11.46 20.59
CA ASN A 487 1.89 -12.29 19.43
C ASN A 487 1.78 -11.47 18.14
N THR A 488 1.29 -10.23 18.23
CA THR A 488 1.30 -9.31 17.09
C THR A 488 2.74 -8.99 16.67
N MET A 489 3.64 -8.73 17.63
CA MET A 489 5.07 -8.50 17.36
C MET A 489 5.73 -9.72 16.70
N LEU A 490 5.51 -10.92 17.26
CA LEU A 490 6.06 -12.17 16.76
C LEU A 490 5.57 -12.50 15.35
N ASN A 491 4.25 -12.60 15.17
CA ASN A 491 3.67 -13.16 13.95
C ASN A 491 3.67 -12.20 12.76
N ASN A 492 3.63 -10.89 13.01
CA ASN A 492 3.54 -9.90 11.93
C ASN A 492 4.90 -9.27 11.57
N PHE A 493 5.90 -9.37 12.45
CA PHE A 493 7.16 -8.64 12.28
C PHE A 493 8.38 -9.53 12.51
N ILE A 494 8.59 -10.07 13.73
CA ILE A 494 9.83 -10.79 14.08
C ILE A 494 10.01 -12.06 13.22
N LEU A 495 9.00 -12.93 13.20
CA LEU A 495 9.08 -14.19 12.44
C LEU A 495 9.11 -13.95 10.92
N PRO A 496 8.24 -13.11 10.33
CA PRO A 496 8.29 -12.85 8.89
C PRO A 496 9.61 -12.25 8.41
N LEU A 497 10.25 -11.37 9.19
CA LEU A 497 11.54 -10.78 8.79
C LEU A 497 12.64 -11.84 8.71
N GLN A 498 12.68 -12.78 9.66
CA GLN A 498 13.63 -13.89 9.63
C GLN A 498 13.33 -14.89 8.51
N GLN A 499 12.05 -15.22 8.29
CA GLN A 499 11.64 -16.22 7.28
C GLN A 499 11.79 -15.74 5.84
N LEU A 500 11.69 -14.43 5.60
CA LEU A 500 11.72 -13.82 4.26
C LEU A 500 13.07 -13.17 3.93
N ALA A 501 14.03 -13.19 4.85
CA ALA A 501 15.38 -12.75 4.57
C ALA A 501 16.08 -13.73 3.62
N ASP A 502 16.82 -13.19 2.66
CA ASP A 502 17.66 -13.97 1.75
C ASP A 502 18.98 -14.41 2.41
N SER A 503 19.82 -15.10 1.64
CA SER A 503 21.14 -15.55 2.10
C SER A 503 22.12 -14.43 2.47
N SER A 504 21.85 -13.19 2.07
CA SER A 504 22.62 -11.98 2.42
C SER A 504 21.94 -11.18 3.54
N SER A 505 21.01 -11.79 4.26
CA SER A 505 20.21 -11.17 5.31
C SER A 505 19.44 -9.94 4.82
N ARG A 506 18.92 -9.98 3.59
CA ARG A 506 18.11 -8.89 3.01
C ARG A 506 16.66 -9.31 2.82
N VAL A 507 15.76 -8.38 3.12
CA VAL A 507 14.33 -8.58 2.99
C VAL A 507 13.80 -7.77 1.80
N HIS A 508 13.14 -8.47 0.87
CA HIS A 508 12.68 -7.93 -0.41
C HIS A 508 11.17 -7.73 -0.42
N CYS A 509 10.70 -6.62 0.14
CA CYS A 509 9.27 -6.33 0.15
C CYS A 509 8.77 -6.01 -1.27
N SER A 510 7.56 -6.47 -1.64
CA SER A 510 6.92 -6.05 -2.89
C SER A 510 6.18 -4.73 -2.70
N LEU A 511 6.54 -3.71 -3.45
CA LEU A 511 5.94 -2.37 -3.52
C LEU A 511 4.84 -2.35 -4.58
N ASN A 512 3.68 -1.77 -4.22
CA ASN A 512 2.51 -1.78 -5.08
C ASN A 512 1.87 -0.40 -5.19
N LEU A 513 1.46 -0.04 -6.41
CA LEU A 513 0.66 1.15 -6.70
C LEU A 513 -0.84 0.91 -6.43
N ASN A 514 -1.15 0.29 -5.29
CA ASN A 514 -2.48 -0.30 -5.09
C ASN A 514 -3.52 0.62 -4.47
N THR A 515 -3.12 1.77 -3.94
CA THR A 515 -4.01 2.65 -3.18
C THR A 515 -4.71 3.68 -4.08
N ASP A 516 -5.95 4.06 -3.73
CA ASP A 516 -6.73 5.06 -4.48
C ASP A 516 -6.05 6.43 -4.57
N THR A 517 -5.22 6.78 -3.58
CA THR A 517 -4.47 8.05 -3.51
C THR A 517 -3.13 7.97 -4.24
N GLY A 518 -2.67 6.78 -4.61
CA GLY A 518 -1.36 6.54 -5.23
C GLY A 518 -0.19 6.37 -4.27
N ARG A 519 -0.41 6.39 -2.96
CA ARG A 519 0.62 5.97 -2.00
C ARG A 519 1.02 4.51 -2.26
N LEU A 520 2.30 4.20 -2.08
CA LEU A 520 2.79 2.84 -2.16
C LEU A 520 2.22 1.99 -1.02
N SER A 521 1.99 0.71 -1.28
CA SER A 521 1.77 -0.29 -0.25
C SER A 521 2.76 -1.44 -0.40
N SER A 522 3.22 -1.97 0.74
CA SER A 522 4.20 -3.06 0.75
C SER A 522 3.57 -4.37 1.24
N ARG A 523 4.10 -5.49 0.77
CA ARG A 523 3.75 -6.83 1.26
C ARG A 523 4.98 -7.75 1.20
N LYS A 524 4.95 -8.82 1.99
CA LYS A 524 5.96 -9.88 2.03
C LYS A 524 7.39 -9.36 2.33
N PRO A 525 7.64 -8.75 3.50
CA PRO A 525 6.70 -8.37 4.55
C PRO A 525 6.17 -6.93 4.33
N ASN A 526 5.23 -6.51 5.16
CA ASN A 526 4.65 -5.17 5.06
C ASN A 526 5.50 -4.14 5.84
N LEU A 527 6.51 -3.56 5.18
CA LEU A 527 7.39 -2.53 5.76
C LEU A 527 6.70 -1.17 5.96
N GLN A 528 5.59 -0.90 5.26
CA GLN A 528 4.78 0.30 5.47
C GLN A 528 4.03 0.30 6.81
N ASN A 529 3.85 -0.86 7.46
CA ASN A 529 3.03 -0.98 8.67
C ASN A 529 3.85 -1.43 9.90
N GLN A 530 5.10 -1.01 10.01
CA GLN A 530 5.95 -1.32 11.16
C GLN A 530 5.40 -0.68 12.46
N PRO A 531 5.50 -1.35 13.62
CA PRO A 531 4.89 -0.86 14.86
C PRO A 531 5.43 0.51 15.22
N ALA A 532 4.60 1.50 15.52
CA ALA A 532 5.07 2.83 15.93
C ALA A 532 6.07 2.72 17.10
N MET A 533 7.09 3.59 17.17
CA MET A 533 8.16 3.53 18.19
C MET A 533 7.62 3.36 19.62
N SER A 534 6.55 4.10 19.97
CA SER A 534 5.90 4.02 21.28
C SER A 534 5.18 2.69 21.58
N LYS A 535 4.99 1.85 20.56
CA LYS A 535 4.32 0.54 20.62
C LYS A 535 5.26 -0.61 20.28
N ASP A 536 6.49 -0.30 19.87
CA ASP A 536 7.49 -1.28 19.47
C ASP A 536 8.18 -1.83 20.73
N ARG A 537 7.55 -2.83 21.35
CA ARG A 537 7.98 -3.43 22.61
C ARG A 537 9.41 -3.98 22.56
N TYR A 538 9.84 -4.43 21.39
CA TYR A 538 11.11 -5.12 21.20
C TYR A 538 12.08 -4.37 20.28
N LYS A 539 11.79 -3.10 19.98
CA LYS A 539 12.59 -2.26 19.07
C LYS A 539 12.92 -2.97 17.75
N ILE A 540 11.93 -3.58 17.13
CA ILE A 540 12.11 -4.38 15.91
C ILE A 540 12.78 -3.56 14.79
N ARG A 541 12.59 -2.23 14.76
CA ARG A 541 13.29 -1.37 13.80
C ARG A 541 14.81 -1.38 13.93
N ASP A 542 15.38 -1.67 15.11
CA ASP A 542 16.83 -1.77 15.30
C ASP A 542 17.41 -2.96 14.51
N ALA A 543 16.60 -3.94 14.15
CA ALA A 543 17.01 -5.04 13.29
C ALA A 543 17.36 -4.57 11.87
N PHE A 544 16.79 -3.46 11.39
CA PHE A 544 17.09 -2.98 10.03
C PHE A 544 18.38 -2.17 10.06
N THR A 545 19.47 -2.79 9.65
CA THR A 545 20.82 -2.23 9.78
C THR A 545 21.49 -2.02 8.42
N ALA A 546 22.47 -1.13 8.36
CA ALA A 546 23.43 -1.10 7.27
C ALA A 546 24.44 -2.26 7.40
N PRO A 547 24.84 -2.91 6.30
CA PRO A 547 25.96 -3.85 6.31
C PRO A 547 27.29 -3.17 6.74
N PRO A 548 28.31 -3.93 7.18
CA PRO A 548 29.62 -3.38 7.54
C PRO A 548 30.23 -2.48 6.44
N GLY A 549 30.79 -1.33 6.84
CA GLY A 549 31.38 -0.34 5.94
C GLY A 549 30.37 0.57 5.24
N LYS A 550 29.07 0.47 5.59
CA LYS A 550 28.00 1.30 5.05
C LYS A 550 27.20 1.97 6.15
N LYS A 551 26.43 2.99 5.76
CA LYS A 551 25.45 3.68 6.62
C LYS A 551 24.10 3.76 5.94
N LEU A 552 23.05 3.99 6.73
CA LEU A 552 21.73 4.38 6.26
C LEU A 552 21.59 5.90 6.35
N ILE A 553 21.12 6.54 5.28
CA ILE A 553 20.52 7.88 5.35
C ILE A 553 19.02 7.68 5.33
N VAL A 554 18.35 8.16 6.38
CA VAL A 554 16.90 8.12 6.54
C VAL A 554 16.41 9.55 6.43
N ALA A 555 15.71 9.87 5.34
CA ALA A 555 15.24 11.21 5.05
C ALA A 555 13.71 11.23 4.99
N ASP A 556 13.05 12.04 5.83
CA ASP A 556 11.60 12.13 5.98
C ASP A 556 11.11 13.56 5.76
N TYR A 557 9.98 13.71 5.06
CA TYR A 557 9.37 15.02 4.89
C TYR A 557 8.67 15.49 6.16
N SER A 558 9.06 16.66 6.65
CA SER A 558 8.44 17.30 7.80
C SER A 558 7.04 17.84 7.47
N GLN A 559 6.01 17.15 7.95
CA GLN A 559 4.59 17.56 7.85
C GLN A 559 4.11 17.79 6.40
N LEU A 560 4.52 16.90 5.48
CA LEU A 560 4.29 17.00 4.05
C LEU A 560 2.84 17.36 3.67
N GLU A 561 1.86 16.62 4.21
CA GLU A 561 0.44 16.83 3.87
C GLU A 561 -0.07 18.22 4.25
N LEU A 562 0.42 18.82 5.35
CA LEU A 562 0.01 20.17 5.76
C LEU A 562 0.66 21.25 4.90
N ARG A 563 1.92 21.05 4.50
CA ARG A 563 2.60 21.92 3.54
C ARG A 563 1.89 21.90 2.19
N LEU A 564 1.49 20.71 1.74
CA LEU A 564 0.71 20.56 0.52
C LEU A 564 -0.68 21.17 0.64
N MET A 565 -1.36 21.04 1.78
CA MET A 565 -2.62 21.75 2.02
C MET A 565 -2.43 23.27 1.94
N ALA A 566 -1.37 23.83 2.52
CA ALA A 566 -1.05 25.26 2.43
C ALA A 566 -0.83 25.70 0.97
N HIS A 567 -0.07 24.93 0.20
CA HIS A 567 0.17 25.21 -1.22
C HIS A 567 -1.10 25.07 -2.08
N ILE A 568 -1.85 23.98 -1.95
CA ILE A 568 -3.06 23.73 -2.77
C ILE A 568 -4.14 24.78 -2.50
N THR A 569 -4.32 25.16 -1.23
CA THR A 569 -5.35 26.13 -0.83
C THR A 569 -4.90 27.58 -0.95
N GLN A 570 -3.60 27.83 -1.14
CA GLN A 570 -2.98 29.16 -1.06
C GLN A 570 -3.34 29.92 0.24
N CYS A 571 -3.53 29.18 1.33
CA CYS A 571 -3.91 29.75 2.63
C CYS A 571 -2.76 30.56 3.22
N LYS A 572 -2.92 31.89 3.27
CA LYS A 572 -1.87 32.83 3.70
C LYS A 572 -1.38 32.54 5.11
N ALA A 573 -2.29 32.37 6.07
CA ALA A 573 -1.94 32.08 7.46
C ALA A 573 -1.12 30.80 7.60
N MET A 574 -1.40 29.77 6.79
CA MET A 574 -0.60 28.53 6.79
C MET A 574 0.77 28.74 6.14
N ILE A 575 0.81 29.41 4.99
CA ILE A 575 2.07 29.71 4.28
C ILE A 575 3.00 30.53 5.16
N ASP A 576 2.47 31.58 5.81
CA ASP A 576 3.22 32.45 6.69
C ASP A 576 3.68 31.70 7.95
N ALA A 577 2.85 30.80 8.50
CA ALA A 577 3.24 29.94 9.62
C ALA A 577 4.40 29.00 9.26
N PHE A 578 4.44 28.43 8.05
CA PHE A 578 5.56 27.60 7.60
C PHE A 578 6.81 28.44 7.29
N LYS A 579 6.66 29.63 6.70
CA LYS A 579 7.78 30.56 6.46
C LYS A 579 8.41 31.07 7.75
N ALA A 580 7.61 31.25 8.78
CA ALA A 580 8.06 31.65 10.10
C ALA A 580 8.79 30.54 10.87
N GLY A 581 8.89 29.32 10.33
CA GLY A 581 9.52 28.20 10.99
C GLY A 581 8.70 27.63 12.17
N GLY A 582 9.30 26.69 12.88
CA GLY A 582 8.75 26.07 14.07
C GLY A 582 7.64 25.05 13.81
N ASP A 583 7.28 24.33 14.88
CA ASP A 583 6.31 23.25 14.77
C ASP A 583 4.87 23.77 14.55
N PHE A 584 4.32 23.50 13.37
CA PHE A 584 2.97 23.94 12.97
C PHE A 584 1.87 23.48 13.94
N HIS A 585 2.00 22.29 14.52
CA HIS A 585 1.04 21.77 15.49
C HIS A 585 1.08 22.55 16.81
N SER A 586 2.26 22.98 17.24
CA SER A 586 2.46 23.82 18.43
C SER A 586 1.82 25.20 18.23
N ARG A 587 1.97 25.81 17.05
CA ARG A 587 1.27 27.05 16.70
C ARG A 587 -0.26 26.88 16.73
N THR A 588 -0.75 25.74 16.25
CA THR A 588 -2.18 25.41 16.34
C THR A 588 -2.64 25.23 17.79
N ALA A 589 -1.81 24.61 18.65
CA ALA A 589 -2.12 24.43 20.06
C ALA A 589 -2.25 25.78 20.81
N MET A 590 -1.42 26.77 20.51
CA MET A 590 -1.57 28.13 21.05
C MET A 590 -2.92 28.75 20.69
N GLY A 591 -3.40 28.54 19.45
CA GLY A 591 -4.72 29.02 19.02
C GLY A 591 -5.90 28.24 19.65
N MET A 592 -5.67 27.00 20.08
CA MET A 592 -6.68 26.17 20.74
C MET A 592 -6.78 26.44 22.25
N TYR A 593 -5.66 26.72 22.91
CA TYR A 593 -5.53 26.76 24.36
C TYR A 593 -4.87 28.06 24.81
N GLN A 594 -5.66 28.98 25.39
CA GLN A 594 -5.15 30.29 25.82
C GLN A 594 -3.98 30.19 26.81
N TYR A 595 -4.02 29.24 27.76
CA TYR A 595 -2.94 29.05 28.73
C TYR A 595 -1.62 28.58 28.08
N VAL A 596 -1.68 27.93 26.91
CA VAL A 596 -0.49 27.55 26.15
C VAL A 596 0.10 28.78 25.47
N ALA A 597 -0.74 29.64 24.88
CA ALA A 597 -0.30 30.91 24.32
C ALA A 597 0.36 31.80 25.38
N ASP A 598 -0.30 31.98 26.53
CA ASP A 598 0.23 32.78 27.64
C ASP A 598 1.59 32.26 28.17
N ALA A 599 1.80 30.94 28.15
CA ALA A 599 3.08 30.34 28.57
C ALA A 599 4.21 30.62 27.57
N VAL A 600 3.93 30.65 26.28
CA VAL A 600 4.90 31.04 25.24
C VAL A 600 5.22 32.54 25.34
N ASP A 601 4.20 33.38 25.50
CA ASP A 601 4.36 34.83 25.60
C ASP A 601 5.20 35.24 26.83
N LYS A 602 5.12 34.48 27.92
CA LYS A 602 5.93 34.65 29.13
C LYS A 602 7.35 34.07 29.03
N GLY A 603 7.69 33.42 27.91
CA GLY A 603 8.96 32.73 27.73
C GLY A 603 9.10 31.42 28.55
N GLU A 604 8.00 30.88 29.08
CA GLU A 604 8.02 29.62 29.84
C GLU A 604 7.98 28.38 28.94
N ALA A 605 7.76 28.57 27.64
CA ALA A 605 7.83 27.54 26.60
C ALA A 605 8.26 28.17 25.27
N LEU A 606 9.04 27.44 24.47
CA LEU A 606 9.54 27.90 23.17
C LEU A 606 8.87 27.14 22.01
N LEU A 607 8.63 27.81 20.88
CA LEU A 607 8.07 27.15 19.69
C LEU A 607 9.13 26.34 18.92
N GLU A 608 10.37 26.81 18.95
CA GLU A 608 11.50 26.23 18.25
C GLU A 608 12.80 26.60 18.97
N TRP A 609 13.86 25.83 18.70
CA TRP A 609 15.21 26.08 19.19
C TRP A 609 16.22 25.53 18.18
N ASP A 610 17.28 26.30 17.93
CA ASP A 610 18.36 25.90 17.04
C ASP A 610 19.44 25.13 17.81
N HIS A 611 19.36 23.80 17.71
CA HIS A 611 20.33 22.90 18.33
C HIS A 611 21.69 22.86 17.61
N SER A 612 21.84 23.48 16.43
CA SER A 612 23.12 23.50 15.70
C SER A 612 24.20 24.30 16.42
N THR A 613 23.79 25.16 17.35
CA THR A 613 24.66 25.94 18.23
C THR A 613 25.30 25.10 19.34
N GLY A 614 24.77 23.91 19.62
CA GLY A 614 25.18 23.06 20.74
C GLY A 614 24.65 23.51 22.11
N GLU A 615 23.85 24.59 22.16
CA GLU A 615 23.27 25.11 23.40
C GLU A 615 21.95 24.42 23.77
N GLU A 616 21.72 24.21 25.06
CA GLU A 616 20.42 23.76 25.57
C GLU A 616 19.40 24.91 25.56
N PRO A 617 18.12 24.62 25.24
CA PRO A 617 17.09 25.65 25.17
C PRO A 617 16.84 26.29 26.55
N PRO A 618 16.71 27.63 26.65
CA PRO A 618 16.52 28.34 27.92
C PRO A 618 15.15 28.08 28.57
N ALA A 619 14.22 27.50 27.82
CA ALA A 619 12.93 27.02 28.29
C ALA A 619 12.52 25.79 27.46
N PRO A 620 11.71 24.87 28.02
CA PRO A 620 11.28 23.68 27.29
C PRO A 620 10.51 24.05 26.02
N LEU A 621 10.64 23.25 24.97
CA LEU A 621 9.83 23.45 23.77
C LEU A 621 8.35 23.17 24.11
N LEU A 622 7.42 23.86 23.44
CA LEU A 622 5.97 23.67 23.61
C LEU A 622 5.60 22.21 23.39
N LYS A 623 6.22 21.55 22.40
CA LYS A 623 6.00 20.13 22.12
C LYS A 623 6.33 19.21 23.30
N ASP A 624 7.24 19.63 24.18
CA ASP A 624 7.70 18.86 25.34
C ASP A 624 6.87 19.21 26.58
N LYS A 625 6.64 20.50 26.85
CA LYS A 625 5.83 20.96 28.01
C LYS A 625 4.34 20.68 27.85
N PHE A 626 3.79 20.88 26.64
CA PHE A 626 2.36 20.78 26.31
C PHE A 626 2.11 19.69 25.25
N GLY A 627 2.73 18.53 25.44
CA GLY A 627 2.67 17.43 24.47
C GLY A 627 1.26 16.91 24.17
N ASN A 628 0.35 16.93 25.16
CA ASN A 628 -1.03 16.49 24.97
C ASN A 628 -1.85 17.49 24.13
N GLU A 629 -1.69 18.77 24.40
CA GLU A 629 -2.31 19.87 23.65
C GLU A 629 -1.81 19.87 22.21
N ARG A 630 -0.49 19.74 22.01
CA ARG A 630 0.10 19.57 20.69
C ARG A 630 -0.46 18.33 19.98
N LYS A 631 -0.64 17.22 20.69
CA LYS A 631 -1.24 16.00 20.13
C LYS A 631 -2.68 16.23 19.68
N ASN A 632 -3.49 16.95 20.47
CA ASN A 632 -4.85 17.32 20.08
C ASN A 632 -4.84 18.25 18.86
N ALA A 633 -3.96 19.26 18.84
CA ALA A 633 -3.77 20.14 17.69
C ALA A 633 -3.34 19.39 16.42
N LYS A 634 -2.47 18.38 16.57
CA LYS A 634 -2.11 17.45 15.50
C LYS A 634 -3.33 16.70 14.97
N VAL A 635 -4.14 16.11 15.85
CA VAL A 635 -5.38 15.42 15.47
C VAL A 635 -6.35 16.38 14.76
N LEU A 636 -6.47 17.63 15.21
CA LEU A 636 -7.31 18.65 14.57
C LEU A 636 -6.83 18.94 13.14
N ASN A 637 -5.55 19.26 12.96
CA ASN A 637 -4.98 19.60 11.66
C ASN A 637 -5.19 18.48 10.62
N PHE A 638 -4.93 17.23 11.01
CA PHE A 638 -5.20 16.08 10.13
C PHE A 638 -6.70 15.83 9.91
N SER A 639 -7.52 16.00 10.95
CA SER A 639 -8.98 15.87 10.82
C SER A 639 -9.56 16.85 9.80
N ILE A 640 -9.04 18.08 9.76
CA ILE A 640 -9.48 19.12 8.83
C ILE A 640 -8.97 18.85 7.41
N ALA A 641 -7.70 18.45 7.25
CA ALA A 641 -7.17 18.00 5.96
C ALA A 641 -8.02 16.86 5.35
N TYR A 642 -8.69 16.06 6.18
CA TYR A 642 -9.54 14.95 5.75
C TYR A 642 -11.04 15.25 5.76
N GLY A 643 -11.45 16.51 5.94
CA GLY A 643 -12.86 16.92 5.90
C GLY A 643 -13.72 16.29 7.00
N LYS A 644 -13.14 16.03 8.18
CA LYS A 644 -13.87 15.44 9.32
C LYS A 644 -14.91 16.41 9.87
N THR A 645 -16.06 15.89 10.26
CA THR A 645 -17.17 16.69 10.81
C THR A 645 -17.02 16.93 12.32
N ALA A 646 -17.73 17.93 12.86
CA ALA A 646 -17.78 18.19 14.30
C ALA A 646 -18.19 16.96 15.13
N PHE A 647 -19.06 16.09 14.60
CA PHE A 647 -19.41 14.82 15.23
C PHE A 647 -18.24 13.83 15.30
N GLY A 648 -17.42 13.79 14.25
CA GLY A 648 -16.20 12.98 14.25
C GLY A 648 -15.19 13.52 15.25
N LEU A 649 -14.98 14.84 15.25
CA LEU A 649 -14.02 15.49 16.15
C LEU A 649 -14.43 15.37 17.62
N SER A 650 -15.74 15.47 17.93
CA SER A 650 -16.23 15.33 19.30
C SER A 650 -15.91 13.96 19.91
N LYS A 651 -15.86 12.91 19.07
CA LYS A 651 -15.45 11.56 19.52
C LYS A 651 -13.95 11.47 19.80
N ASP A 652 -13.12 12.07 18.95
CA ASP A 652 -11.67 12.04 19.11
C ASP A 652 -11.22 12.77 20.37
N PHE A 653 -11.83 13.93 20.63
CA PHE A 653 -11.48 14.79 21.77
C PHE A 653 -12.27 14.46 23.03
N ASN A 654 -13.27 13.58 22.93
CA ASN A 654 -14.19 13.25 24.02
C ASN A 654 -14.87 14.50 24.62
N VAL A 655 -15.34 15.39 23.75
CA VAL A 655 -16.00 16.67 24.10
C VAL A 655 -17.42 16.73 23.57
N SER A 656 -18.17 17.76 23.95
CA SER A 656 -19.51 17.99 23.39
C SER A 656 -19.44 18.31 21.89
N ARG A 657 -20.50 17.99 21.14
CA ARG A 657 -20.58 18.36 19.71
C ARG A 657 -20.50 19.87 19.48
N LYS A 658 -20.99 20.67 20.45
CA LYS A 658 -20.96 22.13 20.40
C LYS A 658 -19.52 22.64 20.51
N GLU A 659 -18.78 22.15 21.50
CA GLU A 659 -17.38 22.51 21.74
C GLU A 659 -16.47 22.10 20.58
N ALA A 660 -16.69 20.91 20.00
CA ALA A 660 -15.99 20.49 18.79
C ALA A 660 -16.27 21.41 17.59
N ALA A 661 -17.52 21.88 17.43
CA ALA A 661 -17.88 22.82 16.37
C ALA A 661 -17.24 24.21 16.59
N GLU A 662 -17.23 24.71 17.82
CA GLU A 662 -16.56 25.97 18.18
C GLU A 662 -15.05 25.89 17.91
N THR A 663 -14.41 24.77 18.24
CA THR A 663 -12.99 24.52 17.95
C THR A 663 -12.70 24.54 16.45
N LEU A 664 -13.56 23.93 15.64
CA LEU A 664 -13.44 23.94 14.18
C LEU A 664 -13.60 25.35 13.60
N GLU A 665 -14.63 26.10 14.03
CA GLU A 665 -14.86 27.45 13.51
C GLU A 665 -13.73 28.41 13.91
N LYS A 666 -13.15 28.27 15.11
CA LYS A 666 -11.93 29.00 15.49
C LYS A 666 -10.78 28.74 14.54
N TRP A 667 -10.56 27.48 14.15
CA TRP A 667 -9.50 27.11 13.20
C TRP A 667 -9.76 27.63 11.78
N TYR A 668 -11.03 27.74 11.35
CA TYR A 668 -11.38 28.28 10.04
C TYR A 668 -11.41 29.82 10.00
N ALA A 669 -11.53 30.49 11.14
CA ALA A 669 -11.62 31.94 11.21
C ALA A 669 -10.38 32.64 10.61
N ASP A 670 -9.19 32.07 10.79
CA ASP A 670 -7.91 32.52 10.23
C ASP A 670 -7.48 31.73 8.98
N ARG A 671 -8.28 30.76 8.52
CA ARG A 671 -7.98 29.85 7.39
C ARG A 671 -9.17 29.68 6.43
N GLY A 672 -9.81 30.79 6.08
CA GLY A 672 -11.00 30.81 5.23
C GLY A 672 -10.81 30.18 3.84
N GLU A 673 -9.60 30.29 3.29
CA GLU A 673 -9.20 29.72 2.00
C GLU A 673 -9.34 28.19 1.99
N VAL A 674 -9.00 27.52 3.08
CA VAL A 674 -9.14 26.06 3.21
C VAL A 674 -10.62 25.66 3.13
N ARG A 675 -11.50 26.39 3.83
CA ARG A 675 -12.94 26.14 3.81
C ARG A 675 -13.54 26.38 2.43
N HIS A 676 -13.09 27.43 1.73
CA HIS A 676 -13.51 27.73 0.38
C HIS A 676 -13.10 26.63 -0.60
N TRP A 677 -11.84 26.22 -0.56
CA TRP A 677 -11.32 25.14 -1.38
C TRP A 677 -12.04 23.81 -1.14
N GLN A 678 -12.32 23.43 0.10
CA GLN A 678 -13.08 22.20 0.40
C GLN A 678 -14.47 22.20 -0.25
N LYS A 679 -15.17 23.34 -0.23
CA LYS A 679 -16.46 23.48 -0.91
C LYS A 679 -16.31 23.32 -2.42
N GLN A 680 -15.33 23.96 -3.03
CA GLN A 680 -15.04 23.84 -4.46
C GLN A 680 -14.68 22.41 -4.88
N ALA A 681 -13.88 21.70 -4.07
CA ALA A 681 -13.52 20.31 -4.32
C ALA A 681 -14.76 19.40 -4.30
N ILE A 682 -15.67 19.60 -3.34
CA ILE A 682 -16.95 18.88 -3.28
C ILE A 682 -17.83 19.21 -4.49
N GLU A 683 -17.95 20.48 -4.85
CA GLU A 683 -18.76 20.92 -6.00
C GLU A 683 -18.23 20.34 -7.32
N THR A 684 -16.90 20.30 -7.49
CA THR A 684 -16.22 19.68 -8.63
C THR A 684 -16.56 18.18 -8.69
N ALA A 685 -16.44 17.47 -7.57
CA ALA A 685 -16.77 16.05 -7.50
C ALA A 685 -18.25 15.78 -7.79
N ARG A 686 -19.18 16.61 -7.29
CA ARG A 686 -20.62 16.49 -7.58
C ARG A 686 -20.96 16.76 -9.04
N ARG A 687 -20.27 17.72 -9.67
CA ARG A 687 -20.52 18.13 -11.05
C ARG A 687 -19.91 17.18 -12.08
N TYR A 688 -18.69 16.73 -11.84
CA TYR A 688 -17.89 16.01 -12.83
C TYR A 688 -17.53 14.57 -12.43
N GLY A 689 -17.78 14.18 -11.17
CA GLY A 689 -17.51 12.82 -10.71
C GLY A 689 -16.03 12.48 -10.55
N TYR A 690 -15.15 13.47 -10.35
CA TYR A 690 -13.73 13.24 -10.09
C TYR A 690 -13.09 14.31 -9.21
N THR A 691 -11.87 14.02 -8.73
CA THR A 691 -10.92 15.00 -8.17
C THR A 691 -9.52 14.73 -8.75
N ARG A 692 -8.58 15.67 -8.59
CA ARG A 692 -7.21 15.60 -9.14
C ARG A 692 -6.14 15.81 -8.07
N THR A 693 -4.97 15.20 -8.25
CA THR A 693 -3.76 15.46 -7.43
C THR A 693 -2.96 16.65 -7.95
N LEU A 694 -1.85 16.99 -7.28
CA LEU A 694 -0.95 18.09 -7.65
C LEU A 694 -0.39 17.93 -9.08
N LEU A 695 0.05 16.72 -9.45
CA LEU A 695 0.52 16.44 -10.81
C LEU A 695 -0.60 16.08 -11.80
N GLY A 696 -1.87 16.23 -11.41
CA GLY A 696 -3.01 16.03 -12.31
C GLY A 696 -3.53 14.59 -12.40
N ARG A 697 -3.10 13.66 -11.54
CA ARG A 697 -3.68 12.30 -11.52
C ARG A 697 -5.14 12.34 -11.09
N TYR A 698 -5.98 11.60 -11.79
CA TYR A 698 -7.41 11.56 -11.50
C TYR A 698 -7.78 10.50 -10.46
N ARG A 699 -8.76 10.82 -9.62
CA ARG A 699 -9.55 9.85 -8.86
C ARG A 699 -11.02 9.98 -9.25
N ARG A 700 -11.59 8.91 -9.79
CA ARG A 700 -13.02 8.82 -10.11
C ARG A 700 -13.84 8.70 -8.83
N LEU A 701 -14.92 9.47 -8.75
CA LEU A 701 -15.84 9.59 -7.62
C LEU A 701 -17.30 9.64 -8.13
N PRO A 702 -17.78 8.63 -8.87
CA PRO A 702 -19.13 8.64 -9.44
C PRO A 702 -20.22 8.75 -8.36
N ASP A 703 -19.98 8.19 -7.18
CA ASP A 703 -20.89 8.27 -6.02
C ASP A 703 -21.17 9.71 -5.55
N ALA A 704 -20.29 10.67 -5.88
CA ALA A 704 -20.53 12.08 -5.58
C ALA A 704 -21.67 12.68 -6.46
N MET A 705 -21.94 12.08 -7.61
CA MET A 705 -22.97 12.51 -8.58
C MET A 705 -24.35 11.92 -8.28
N LEU A 706 -24.49 11.06 -7.28
CA LEU A 706 -25.77 10.43 -6.94
C LEU A 706 -26.79 11.50 -6.50
N ALA A 707 -27.93 11.50 -7.20
CA ALA A 707 -29.01 12.47 -7.01
C ALA A 707 -30.14 11.96 -6.10
N ASP A 708 -30.26 10.65 -5.88
CA ASP A 708 -31.33 10.09 -5.05
C ASP A 708 -31.07 10.27 -3.54
N ASP A 709 -32.16 10.34 -2.77
CA ASP A 709 -32.13 10.67 -1.34
C ASP A 709 -32.12 9.45 -0.40
N SER A 710 -31.87 8.25 -0.93
CA SER A 710 -31.78 7.04 -0.12
C SER A 710 -30.65 7.14 0.91
N MET A 711 -30.81 6.45 2.04
CA MET A 711 -29.77 6.42 3.08
C MET A 711 -28.45 5.82 2.57
N ALA A 712 -28.52 4.87 1.63
CA ALA A 712 -27.35 4.29 1.00
C ALA A 712 -26.61 5.33 0.15
N SER A 713 -27.32 6.05 -0.74
CA SER A 713 -26.75 7.09 -1.59
C SER A 713 -26.19 8.26 -0.78
N LYS A 714 -26.86 8.68 0.30
CA LYS A 714 -26.33 9.69 1.23
C LYS A 714 -24.99 9.27 1.86
N LYS A 715 -24.86 7.99 2.24
CA LYS A 715 -23.62 7.46 2.82
C LYS A 715 -22.51 7.35 1.77
N ALA A 716 -22.83 6.88 0.56
CA ALA A 716 -21.89 6.77 -0.56
C ALA A 716 -21.37 8.15 -0.99
N ARG A 717 -22.29 9.11 -1.20
CA ARG A 717 -21.96 10.51 -1.51
C ARG A 717 -21.10 11.15 -0.42
N GLY A 718 -21.45 10.99 0.86
CA GLY A 718 -20.63 11.50 1.96
C GLY A 718 -19.26 10.82 2.11
N HIS A 719 -19.05 9.62 1.54
CA HIS A 719 -17.73 9.02 1.42
C HIS A 719 -16.95 9.62 0.25
N ALA A 720 -17.58 9.77 -0.92
CA ALA A 720 -16.99 10.38 -2.10
C ALA A 720 -16.59 11.85 -1.88
N GLU A 721 -17.40 12.63 -1.19
CA GLU A 721 -17.11 14.04 -0.83
C GLU A 721 -15.88 14.16 0.07
N ARG A 722 -15.71 13.25 1.03
CA ARG A 722 -14.48 13.20 1.85
C ARG A 722 -13.27 12.79 1.02
N ALA A 723 -13.44 11.85 0.10
CA ALA A 723 -12.40 11.47 -0.83
C ALA A 723 -12.02 12.63 -1.77
N ALA A 724 -12.96 13.47 -2.18
CA ALA A 724 -12.73 14.65 -3.01
C ALA A 724 -11.80 15.67 -2.34
N ILE A 725 -11.90 15.80 -1.01
CA ILE A 725 -11.03 16.66 -0.18
C ILE A 725 -9.70 15.97 0.13
N ASN A 726 -9.72 14.70 0.51
CA ASN A 726 -8.50 14.01 0.96
C ASN A 726 -7.51 13.73 -0.19
N THR A 727 -8.02 13.35 -1.37
CA THR A 727 -7.17 12.89 -2.48
C THR A 727 -6.22 13.96 -3.01
N PRO A 728 -6.63 15.22 -3.21
CA PRO A 728 -5.69 16.26 -3.62
C PRO A 728 -4.51 16.42 -2.66
N ILE A 729 -4.69 16.21 -1.35
CA ILE A 729 -3.64 16.37 -0.35
C ILE A 729 -2.78 15.10 -0.26
N GLN A 730 -3.39 13.94 0.03
CA GLN A 730 -2.66 12.68 0.19
C GLN A 730 -2.04 12.20 -1.13
N GLY A 731 -2.76 12.39 -2.23
CA GLY A 731 -2.26 12.06 -3.57
C GLY A 731 -1.16 13.00 -4.03
N ALA A 732 -1.19 14.29 -3.63
CA ALA A 732 -0.05 15.17 -3.84
C ALA A 732 1.18 14.75 -3.02
N ALA A 733 1.00 14.22 -1.81
CA ALA A 733 2.12 13.67 -1.05
C ALA A 733 2.76 12.48 -1.78
N ALA A 734 1.94 11.59 -2.34
CA ALA A 734 2.42 10.50 -3.19
C ALA A 734 3.14 11.02 -4.46
N ASP A 735 2.64 12.10 -5.08
CA ASP A 735 3.26 12.72 -6.25
C ASP A 735 4.66 13.30 -5.91
N VAL A 736 4.77 14.00 -4.78
CA VAL A 736 6.03 14.56 -4.26
C VAL A 736 7.05 13.45 -3.99
N VAL A 737 6.64 12.42 -3.25
CA VAL A 737 7.52 11.30 -2.91
C VAL A 737 7.95 10.56 -4.17
N MET A 738 7.04 10.32 -5.13
CA MET A 738 7.39 9.71 -6.42
C MET A 738 8.45 10.53 -7.18
N GLN A 739 8.29 11.85 -7.26
CA GLN A 739 9.30 12.70 -7.90
C GLN A 739 10.64 12.65 -7.18
N ALA A 740 10.64 12.75 -5.85
CA ALA A 740 11.86 12.65 -5.06
C ALA A 740 12.55 11.30 -5.27
N MET A 741 11.79 10.21 -5.29
CA MET A 741 12.34 8.89 -5.56
C MET A 741 12.98 8.80 -6.94
N LEU A 742 12.32 9.33 -7.99
CA LEU A 742 12.88 9.37 -9.34
C LEU A 742 14.17 10.18 -9.39
N ARG A 743 14.20 11.36 -8.75
CA ARG A 743 15.39 12.21 -8.69
C ARG A 743 16.55 11.54 -7.95
N VAL A 744 16.29 10.94 -6.80
CA VAL A 744 17.30 10.20 -6.02
C VAL A 744 17.80 8.99 -6.81
N HIS A 745 16.88 8.19 -7.37
CA HIS A 745 17.23 6.99 -8.14
C HIS A 745 18.05 7.31 -9.38
N GLN A 746 17.74 8.41 -10.10
CA GLN A 746 18.41 8.78 -11.35
C GLN A 746 19.65 9.66 -11.15
N ASN A 747 19.96 10.07 -9.92
CA ASN A 747 21.10 10.93 -9.64
C ASN A 747 22.42 10.18 -9.90
N LEU A 748 23.19 10.64 -10.88
CA LEU A 748 24.46 10.02 -11.28
C LEU A 748 25.50 10.06 -10.15
N ARG A 749 25.57 11.17 -9.40
CA ARG A 749 26.56 11.34 -8.35
C ARG A 749 26.32 10.40 -7.17
N LEU A 750 25.07 10.21 -6.74
CA LEU A 750 24.73 9.22 -5.71
C LEU A 750 25.13 7.80 -6.15
N ARG A 751 24.87 7.44 -7.42
CA ARG A 751 25.28 6.14 -7.98
C ARG A 751 26.80 5.97 -8.03
N GLU A 752 27.54 7.00 -8.44
CA GLU A 752 29.01 7.01 -8.45
C GLU A 752 29.60 6.84 -7.05
N LEU A 753 28.96 7.45 -6.04
CA LEU A 753 29.33 7.30 -4.63
C LEU A 753 28.90 5.96 -4.03
N GLY A 754 28.18 5.11 -4.78
CA GLY A 754 27.71 3.80 -4.31
C GLY A 754 26.46 3.83 -3.43
N TRP A 755 25.73 4.95 -3.40
CA TRP A 755 24.48 5.10 -2.66
C TRP A 755 23.27 4.64 -3.46
N GLN A 756 22.44 3.80 -2.85
CA GLN A 756 21.27 3.21 -3.49
C GLN A 756 20.06 3.25 -2.57
N MET A 757 18.89 3.47 -3.14
CA MET A 757 17.64 3.41 -2.38
C MET A 757 17.29 1.96 -2.03
N VAL A 758 17.03 1.73 -0.74
CA VAL A 758 16.71 0.40 -0.19
C VAL A 758 15.25 0.28 0.22
N SER A 759 14.59 1.41 0.49
CA SER A 759 13.19 1.42 0.88
C SER A 759 12.55 2.80 0.73
N GLN A 760 11.22 2.78 0.69
CA GLN A 760 10.36 3.94 0.82
C GLN A 760 9.26 3.57 1.83
N ILE A 761 9.08 4.37 2.88
CA ILE A 761 8.13 4.12 3.96
C ILE A 761 7.38 5.41 4.28
N HIS A 762 6.06 5.45 4.10
CA HIS A 762 5.25 6.66 4.28
C HIS A 762 5.69 7.86 3.43
N ASP A 763 6.34 8.86 4.03
CA ASP A 763 6.90 10.04 3.37
C ASP A 763 8.45 10.01 3.42
N GLU A 764 9.02 8.90 3.90
CA GLU A 764 10.44 8.67 4.12
C GLU A 764 11.08 7.90 2.96
N ILE A 765 12.30 8.28 2.59
CA ILE A 765 13.18 7.58 1.66
C ILE A 765 14.43 7.13 2.44
N ILE A 766 14.79 5.85 2.29
CA ILE A 766 15.96 5.27 2.93
C ILE A 766 16.96 4.88 1.84
N VAL A 767 18.19 5.39 1.95
CA VAL A 767 19.31 5.02 1.08
C VAL A 767 20.45 4.38 1.91
N GLU A 768 21.15 3.45 1.29
CA GLU A 768 22.28 2.71 1.86
C GLU A 768 23.52 2.94 0.98
N GLY A 769 24.66 3.24 1.59
CA GLY A 769 25.91 3.46 0.86
C GLY A 769 27.15 3.57 1.76
N PRO A 770 28.33 3.76 1.17
CA PRO A 770 29.61 3.72 1.88
C PRO A 770 29.79 4.85 2.90
N GLU A 771 30.35 4.54 4.07
CA GLU A 771 30.52 5.49 5.17
C GLU A 771 31.38 6.71 4.79
N GLU A 772 32.38 6.54 3.92
CA GLU A 772 33.32 7.58 3.51
C GLU A 772 32.69 8.75 2.74
N SER A 773 31.47 8.56 2.21
CA SER A 773 30.79 9.55 1.35
C SER A 773 29.45 10.04 1.92
N VAL A 774 29.17 9.73 3.19
CA VAL A 774 27.94 10.08 3.91
C VAL A 774 27.59 11.56 3.79
N ASP A 775 28.52 12.45 4.08
CA ASP A 775 28.24 13.90 4.14
C ASP A 775 27.80 14.46 2.78
N GLU A 776 28.42 13.98 1.70
CA GLU A 776 28.07 14.39 0.34
C GLU A 776 26.72 13.79 -0.06
N ALA A 777 26.53 12.50 0.19
CA ALA A 777 25.30 11.81 -0.15
C ALA A 777 24.09 12.36 0.62
N MET A 778 24.22 12.65 1.91
CA MET A 778 23.16 13.23 2.74
C MET A 778 22.73 14.60 2.19
N LYS A 779 23.68 15.48 1.86
CA LYS A 779 23.38 16.79 1.25
C LYS A 779 22.64 16.64 -0.08
N LEU A 780 23.05 15.68 -0.91
CA LEU A 780 22.39 15.39 -2.18
C LEU A 780 20.97 14.86 -1.97
N VAL A 781 20.78 13.88 -1.08
CA VAL A 781 19.45 13.30 -0.80
C VAL A 781 18.50 14.38 -0.29
N VAL A 782 18.91 15.16 0.70
CA VAL A 782 18.13 16.29 1.24
C VAL A 782 17.78 17.25 0.10
N HIS A 783 18.76 17.75 -0.65
CA HIS A 783 18.52 18.70 -1.74
C HIS A 783 17.52 18.18 -2.79
N LEU A 784 17.66 16.92 -3.21
CA LEU A 784 16.79 16.30 -4.21
C LEU A 784 15.35 16.11 -3.71
N MET A 785 15.19 15.81 -2.42
CA MET A 785 13.88 15.70 -1.77
C MET A 785 13.25 17.06 -1.53
N GLU A 786 13.99 18.06 -1.04
CA GLU A 786 13.44 19.42 -0.83
C GLU A 786 13.03 20.10 -2.16
N ASN A 787 13.64 19.68 -3.27
CA ASN A 787 13.42 20.23 -4.60
C ASN A 787 12.99 19.15 -5.61
N PRO A 788 11.81 18.51 -5.43
CA PRO A 788 11.37 17.40 -6.27
C PRO A 788 10.81 17.88 -7.62
N PHE A 789 10.46 19.15 -7.74
CA PHE A 789 9.92 19.77 -8.95
C PHE A 789 10.87 20.85 -9.49
N GLU A 790 10.76 21.17 -10.78
CA GLU A 790 11.49 22.30 -11.38
C GLU A 790 11.01 23.66 -10.87
N LYS A 791 9.71 23.78 -10.61
CA LYS A 791 9.10 24.98 -10.01
C LYS A 791 8.86 24.72 -8.53
N PRO A 792 9.36 25.59 -7.63
CA PRO A 792 9.15 25.42 -6.21
C PRO A 792 7.67 25.60 -5.85
N LEU A 793 7.23 24.91 -4.80
CA LEU A 793 5.92 25.13 -4.20
C LEU A 793 5.90 26.45 -3.43
N SER A 794 4.71 26.89 -3.05
CA SER A 794 4.52 28.13 -2.25
C SER A 794 5.09 28.05 -0.84
N VAL A 795 5.43 26.84 -0.40
CA VAL A 795 6.06 26.53 0.90
C VAL A 795 7.27 25.63 0.64
N ALA A 796 8.34 25.80 1.43
CA ALA A 796 9.49 24.92 1.38
C ALA A 796 9.08 23.51 1.84
N LEU A 797 9.58 22.48 1.16
CA LEU A 797 9.43 21.09 1.58
C LEU A 797 10.62 20.74 2.45
N GLU A 798 10.49 20.89 3.76
CA GLU A 798 11.59 20.56 4.69
C GLU A 798 11.75 19.04 4.83
N VAL A 799 13.00 18.60 4.82
CA VAL A 799 13.39 17.20 4.96
C VAL A 799 14.29 17.07 6.19
N ASP A 800 13.87 16.24 7.14
CA ASP A 800 14.73 15.83 8.26
C ASP A 800 15.48 14.57 7.83
N ALA A 801 16.81 14.63 7.82
CA ALA A 801 17.66 13.53 7.42
C ALA A 801 18.65 13.19 8.53
N LYS A 802 18.71 11.92 8.90
CA LYS A 802 19.66 11.40 9.87
C LYS A 802 20.44 10.23 9.29
N VAL A 803 21.63 10.04 9.84
CA VAL A 803 22.54 8.97 9.43
C VAL A 803 22.84 8.08 10.62
N ASP A 804 22.66 6.78 10.46
CA ASP A 804 23.04 5.81 11.48
C ASP A 804 23.26 4.42 10.88
N ASP A 805 23.68 3.48 11.73
CA ASP A 805 23.83 2.07 11.42
C ASP A 805 22.49 1.31 11.44
N SER A 806 21.47 1.81 12.15
CA SER A 806 20.13 1.21 12.17
C SER A 806 19.03 2.21 11.85
N TRP A 807 17.94 1.71 11.25
CA TRP A 807 16.77 2.53 10.94
C TRP A 807 16.12 3.13 12.21
N PHE A 808 16.13 2.40 13.33
CA PHE A 808 15.59 2.90 14.59
C PHE A 808 16.41 4.08 15.14
N LYS A 809 17.74 4.02 15.10
CA LYS A 809 18.59 5.11 15.61
C LYS A 809 18.55 6.35 14.71
N ALA A 810 18.45 6.13 13.41
CA ALA A 810 18.25 7.20 12.43
C ALA A 810 16.83 7.82 12.46
N LYS A 811 15.91 7.34 13.31
CA LYS A 811 14.54 7.87 13.42
C LYS A 811 14.30 8.51 14.78
#